data_AF-B4MNU0-F1
#
_entry.id   AF-B4MNU0-F1
#
_cell.length_a   1.000
_cell.length_b   1.000
_cell.length_c   1.000
_cell.angle_alpha   90.00
_cell.angle_beta   90.00
_cell.angle_gamma   90.00
#
_symmetry.space_group_name_H-M   'P 1'
#
loop_
_entity.id
_entity.type
_entity.pdbx_description
1 polymer ?
#
loop_
_entity_poly.entity_id
_entity_poly.type
_entity_poly.pdbx_seq_one_letter_code
_entity_poly.pdbx_strand_id
1 'polypeptide(L)'
;MAHFVSNPTQQNYYFKNNLCYTEDHVPVQKLYLHSIPPELREDVLLPHFNNYGKVVRMKIFGNDRYRRMPQRGLRGQARQQHEPQRCGKWQMKTGYVFFANPRDAAKALHSRVHHVNGRRLHVKASDSWHQPAAYGSDDKHPPGDAHILKITDHCLSMVVEYLPLSDQLHFSRTCTRFRGVYLLVTRTIHRSMDFCKFDGLTVWDIKDFFTLSGRYVKEFKGVIPEAHCERMCDFFGANCVNVKSLEITESKLNTRNMNKLFFNNEKIEDLVLSSCGLSDGSLMSLRKLNKLKSLTIAYNPKLNGTELDKLPVSIETIVLTGCTGLLANRLIQMCRILVNLKDLNVIGVMSAYSNFYETLVKKNCCPSLETLRLSIDDETNYEEIPKLPKLKHVQIATLPRLNIRSRFFDHLVSMKSQQLEQFELYGAKNLPQHLLLQLGKLSSLKNLILVRVDDVRDDVLEEFTQLTNLEHITLRLCHNITDTGVMRLILACHKLQELNLEDCSQITEKLVHTVIKRVQHQIKFRQNEHQLPIDLYVQGTKIQESLETDPIVAGAKNIIRLHFTSQYGPYLLHLSMSNLLLDDFDYDPHELEQDTDDEMDIFDDHYMFDMGFLSENDLEDSDPDSDDLNVLYPYVHASYPYDANGDFMGFGIFDSDSD
;
A
#
# COMPACT_ATOMS: atom_id res chain seq x y z
N MET A 1 14.13 31.45 -11.36
CA MET A 1 13.63 31.62 -9.98
C MET A 1 12.36 32.45 -10.03
N ALA A 2 11.19 31.80 -10.08
CA ALA A 2 9.90 32.45 -9.99
C ALA A 2 9.26 32.00 -8.68
N HIS A 3 8.79 32.95 -7.89
CA HIS A 3 8.09 32.72 -6.64
C HIS A 3 6.97 31.71 -6.83
N PHE A 4 7.01 30.62 -6.07
CA PHE A 4 5.87 29.74 -5.85
C PHE A 4 4.72 30.59 -5.30
N VAL A 5 3.81 30.99 -6.17
CA VAL A 5 2.47 31.34 -5.72
C VAL A 5 1.91 30.02 -5.24
N SER A 6 1.70 29.90 -3.93
CA SER A 6 0.97 28.80 -3.31
C SER A 6 -0.42 28.75 -3.94
N ASN A 7 -0.54 27.99 -5.03
CA ASN A 7 -1.79 27.77 -5.72
C ASN A 7 -2.65 26.95 -4.75
N PRO A 8 -3.91 27.32 -4.48
CA PRO A 8 -4.81 26.46 -3.72
C PRO A 8 -4.83 25.09 -4.40
N THR A 9 -4.79 24.02 -3.62
CA THR A 9 -4.65 22.60 -4.00
C THR A 9 -5.66 22.07 -5.03
N GLN A 10 -6.53 22.94 -5.58
CA GLN A 10 -7.65 22.63 -6.46
C GLN A 10 -7.63 23.38 -7.81
N GLN A 11 -6.56 24.13 -8.16
CA GLN A 11 -6.48 24.88 -9.42
C GLN A 11 -5.29 24.42 -10.28
N ASN A 12 -5.56 23.82 -11.44
CA ASN A 12 -4.54 23.38 -12.42
C ASN A 12 -4.03 24.52 -13.34
N TYR A 13 -4.27 25.78 -12.98
CA TYR A 13 -3.89 26.94 -13.77
C TYR A 13 -3.67 28.18 -12.89
N TYR A 14 -3.00 29.21 -13.41
CA TYR A 14 -2.82 30.51 -12.77
C TYR A 14 -2.88 31.66 -13.78
N PHE A 15 -3.16 32.88 -13.30
CA PHE A 15 -3.21 34.07 -14.15
C PHE A 15 -1.92 34.89 -14.03
N LYS A 16 -1.40 35.37 -15.17
CA LYS A 16 -0.27 36.30 -15.25
C LYS A 16 -0.43 37.20 -16.47
N ASN A 17 -0.35 38.52 -16.28
CA ASN A 17 -0.43 39.52 -17.35
C ASN A 17 -1.69 39.36 -18.26
N ASN A 18 -2.87 39.18 -17.66
CA ASN A 18 -4.15 38.94 -18.34
C ASN A 18 -4.21 37.67 -19.20
N LEU A 19 -3.25 36.76 -19.03
CA LEU A 19 -3.24 35.44 -19.62
C LEU A 19 -3.41 34.38 -18.54
N CYS A 20 -3.95 33.23 -18.94
CA CYS A 20 -4.07 32.06 -18.11
C CYS A 20 -3.04 31.01 -18.58
N TYR A 21 -2.33 30.40 -17.64
CA TYR A 21 -1.33 29.37 -17.88
C TYR A 21 -1.67 28.13 -17.06
N THR A 22 -1.40 26.94 -17.58
CA THR A 22 -1.48 25.71 -16.79
C THR A 22 -0.36 25.66 -15.74
N GLU A 23 -0.41 24.65 -14.85
CA GLU A 23 0.65 24.39 -13.87
C GLU A 23 2.04 24.20 -14.49
N ASP A 24 2.12 23.67 -15.72
CA ASP A 24 3.36 23.53 -16.50
C ASP A 24 3.74 24.78 -17.30
N HIS A 25 3.17 25.95 -16.96
CA HIS A 25 3.41 27.23 -17.62
C HIS A 25 3.00 27.30 -19.11
N VAL A 26 2.06 26.44 -19.55
CA VAL A 26 1.56 26.43 -20.94
C VAL A 26 0.37 27.40 -21.08
N PRO A 27 0.35 28.31 -22.07
CA PRO A 27 -0.80 29.19 -22.30
C PRO A 27 -2.10 28.40 -22.52
N VAL A 28 -3.16 28.78 -21.82
CA VAL A 28 -4.47 28.11 -21.91
C VAL A 28 -5.27 28.68 -23.07
N GLN A 29 -5.71 27.80 -23.97
CA GLN A 29 -6.68 28.10 -25.03
C GLN A 29 -7.85 27.11 -25.04
N LYS A 30 -7.61 25.88 -24.58
CA LYS A 30 -8.62 24.82 -24.51
C LYS A 30 -9.12 24.69 -23.07
N LEU A 31 -10.43 24.81 -22.89
CA LEU A 31 -11.11 24.68 -21.62
C LEU A 31 -11.91 23.38 -21.59
N TYR A 32 -11.92 22.72 -20.44
CA TYR A 32 -12.72 21.55 -20.17
C TYR A 32 -14.02 21.96 -19.47
N LEU A 33 -15.12 21.39 -19.95
CA LEU A 33 -16.48 21.63 -19.48
C LEU A 33 -16.99 20.37 -18.78
N HIS A 34 -17.55 20.50 -17.58
CA HIS A 34 -18.11 19.36 -16.85
C HIS A 34 -19.35 19.73 -16.06
N SER A 35 -20.01 18.69 -15.56
CA SER A 35 -21.30 18.79 -14.88
C SER A 35 -22.32 19.53 -15.75
N ILE A 36 -22.30 19.26 -17.06
CA ILE A 36 -23.14 19.94 -18.04
C ILE A 36 -24.52 19.27 -18.01
N PRO A 37 -25.60 19.99 -17.68
CA PRO A 37 -26.92 19.38 -17.65
C PRO A 37 -27.32 18.83 -19.02
N PRO A 38 -28.07 17.72 -19.08
CA PRO A 38 -28.39 17.03 -20.33
C PRO A 38 -29.13 17.92 -21.33
N GLU A 39 -29.84 18.95 -20.86
CA GLU A 39 -30.55 19.94 -21.66
C GLU A 39 -29.61 20.94 -22.36
N LEU A 40 -28.43 21.20 -21.80
CA LEU A 40 -27.44 22.08 -22.42
C LEU A 40 -26.73 21.32 -23.55
N ARG A 41 -27.06 21.71 -24.78
CA ARG A 41 -26.49 21.20 -26.01
C ARG A 41 -25.48 22.19 -26.60
N GLU A 42 -24.70 21.71 -27.56
CA GLU A 42 -23.63 22.50 -28.18
C GLU A 42 -24.14 23.79 -28.84
N ASP A 43 -25.31 23.75 -29.48
CA ASP A 43 -25.99 24.90 -30.08
C ASP A 43 -26.37 26.01 -29.07
N VAL A 44 -26.61 25.64 -27.80
CA VAL A 44 -26.90 26.58 -26.71
C VAL A 44 -25.62 27.11 -26.07
N LEU A 45 -24.60 26.26 -25.92
CA LEU A 45 -23.36 26.62 -25.24
C LEU A 45 -22.39 27.42 -26.14
N LEU A 46 -22.38 27.15 -27.45
CA LEU A 46 -21.49 27.83 -28.38
C LEU A 46 -21.73 29.36 -28.43
N PRO A 47 -22.97 29.87 -28.53
CA PRO A 47 -23.22 31.31 -28.42
C PRO A 47 -22.77 31.91 -27.09
N HIS A 48 -22.99 31.19 -25.98
CA HIS A 48 -22.56 31.63 -24.65
C HIS A 48 -21.04 31.81 -24.58
N PHE A 49 -20.26 30.86 -25.07
CA PHE A 49 -18.80 30.97 -25.04
C PHE A 49 -18.24 31.96 -26.08
N ASN A 50 -18.93 32.18 -27.20
CA ASN A 50 -18.57 33.22 -28.18
C ASN A 50 -18.64 34.65 -27.61
N ASN A 51 -19.38 34.88 -26.52
CA ASN A 51 -19.40 36.18 -25.83
C ASN A 51 -18.03 36.55 -25.21
N TYR A 52 -17.17 35.56 -24.93
CA TYR A 52 -15.83 35.80 -24.38
C TYR A 52 -14.77 36.02 -25.48
N GLY A 53 -14.99 35.43 -26.66
CA GLY A 53 -14.16 35.59 -27.85
C GLY A 53 -14.37 34.46 -28.87
N LYS A 54 -13.60 34.47 -29.96
CA LYS A 54 -13.80 33.54 -31.08
C LYS A 54 -13.53 32.08 -30.65
N VAL A 55 -14.57 31.25 -30.63
CA VAL A 55 -14.44 29.79 -30.46
C VAL A 55 -14.04 29.15 -31.79
N VAL A 56 -12.95 28.39 -31.79
CA VAL A 56 -12.48 27.60 -32.94
C VAL A 56 -13.21 26.27 -33.03
N ARG A 57 -13.38 25.59 -31.89
CA ARG A 57 -14.01 24.27 -31.82
C ARG A 57 -14.68 24.07 -30.46
N MET A 58 -15.83 23.43 -30.47
CA MET A 58 -16.54 22.97 -29.28
C MET A 58 -16.97 21.53 -29.50
N LYS A 59 -17.01 20.73 -28.44
CA LYS A 59 -17.62 19.40 -28.50
C LYS A 59 -18.17 19.00 -27.13
N ILE A 60 -19.40 18.48 -27.12
CA ILE A 60 -20.05 17.92 -25.94
C ILE A 60 -20.15 16.39 -26.07
N PHE A 61 -19.80 15.67 -25.02
CA PHE A 61 -19.84 14.22 -24.92
C PHE A 61 -21.02 13.76 -24.07
N GLY A 62 -21.81 12.81 -24.58
CA GLY A 62 -22.91 12.17 -23.87
C GLY A 62 -22.43 11.05 -22.94
N ASN A 63 -23.23 10.73 -21.92
CA ASN A 63 -22.94 9.66 -20.99
C ASN A 63 -23.59 8.34 -21.48
N ASP A 64 -23.02 7.71 -22.52
CA ASP A 64 -23.66 6.57 -23.22
C ASP A 64 -23.67 5.24 -22.43
N ARG A 65 -23.05 5.18 -21.25
CA ARG A 65 -22.90 3.92 -20.48
C ARG A 65 -24.18 3.32 -19.90
N TYR A 66 -25.33 4.01 -19.96
CA TYR A 66 -26.60 3.49 -19.44
C TYR A 66 -27.57 2.94 -20.50
N ARG A 67 -27.26 3.05 -21.80
CA ARG A 67 -28.18 2.59 -22.87
C ARG A 67 -28.05 1.13 -23.27
N ARG A 68 -26.99 0.42 -22.87
CA ARG A 68 -26.73 -0.96 -23.30
C ARG A 68 -26.68 -1.93 -22.12
N MET A 69 -27.81 -2.14 -21.45
CA MET A 69 -28.09 -3.44 -20.84
C MET A 69 -29.15 -4.14 -21.69
N PRO A 70 -28.88 -5.30 -22.30
CA PRO A 70 -29.91 -6.08 -22.96
C PRO A 70 -30.93 -6.50 -21.91
N GLN A 71 -32.18 -6.09 -22.05
CA GLN A 71 -33.29 -6.69 -21.32
C GLN A 71 -33.36 -8.16 -21.76
N ARG A 72 -32.76 -9.08 -20.98
CA ARG A 72 -33.08 -10.50 -21.10
C ARG A 72 -34.55 -10.65 -20.73
N GLY A 73 -35.35 -11.02 -21.72
CA GLY A 73 -36.78 -11.19 -21.59
C GLY A 73 -37.14 -12.21 -20.51
N LEU A 74 -38.02 -11.78 -19.61
CA LEU A 74 -38.88 -12.67 -18.85
C LEU A 74 -40.32 -12.26 -19.18
N ARG A 75 -40.94 -13.02 -20.08
CA ARG A 75 -42.40 -13.08 -20.22
C ARG A 75 -42.94 -13.69 -18.92
N GLY A 76 -43.82 -12.98 -18.21
CA GLY A 76 -44.54 -13.60 -17.10
C GLY A 76 -45.23 -12.63 -16.15
N GLN A 77 -46.49 -12.32 -16.47
CA GLN A 77 -47.60 -11.98 -15.57
C GLN A 77 -47.55 -10.67 -14.77
N ALA A 78 -48.59 -9.88 -15.05
CA ALA A 78 -48.92 -8.63 -14.41
C ALA A 78 -49.22 -8.78 -12.91
N ARG A 79 -48.56 -7.97 -12.08
CA ARG A 79 -49.09 -7.49 -10.82
C ARG A 79 -48.78 -6.00 -10.68
N GLN A 80 -49.84 -5.19 -10.68
CA GLN A 80 -49.83 -3.78 -10.33
C GLN A 80 -49.46 -3.66 -8.85
N GLN A 81 -48.23 -3.23 -8.54
CA GLN A 81 -47.88 -2.63 -7.25
C GLN A 81 -46.84 -1.54 -7.49
N HIS A 82 -47.14 -0.36 -6.97
CA HIS A 82 -46.37 0.88 -6.97
C HIS A 82 -44.87 0.74 -7.30
N GLU A 83 -44.49 1.22 -8.49
CA GLU A 83 -43.10 1.57 -8.78
C GLU A 83 -42.69 2.72 -7.84
N PRO A 84 -41.63 2.59 -7.04
CA PRO A 84 -40.98 3.77 -6.51
C PRO A 84 -40.39 4.50 -7.72
N GLN A 85 -40.78 5.76 -7.91
CA GLN A 85 -40.14 6.67 -8.87
C GLN A 85 -38.63 6.59 -8.65
N ARG A 86 -37.91 5.85 -9.51
CA ARG A 86 -36.46 5.90 -9.57
C ARG A 86 -36.11 7.32 -9.99
N CYS A 87 -35.74 8.13 -9.01
CA CYS A 87 -35.22 9.48 -9.20
C CYS A 87 -34.10 9.39 -10.25
N GLY A 88 -34.29 10.04 -11.39
CA GLY A 88 -33.36 10.01 -12.51
C GLY A 88 -32.02 10.58 -12.07
N LYS A 89 -31.05 9.71 -11.78
CA LYS A 89 -29.65 10.11 -11.55
C LYS A 89 -29.22 10.95 -12.76
N TRP A 90 -29.00 12.23 -12.52
CA TRP A 90 -28.71 13.27 -13.49
C TRP A 90 -27.62 12.82 -14.48
N GLN A 91 -28.00 12.61 -15.74
CA GLN A 91 -27.05 12.33 -16.82
C GLN A 91 -26.30 13.61 -17.19
N MET A 92 -25.34 14.00 -16.37
CA MET A 92 -24.45 15.11 -16.68
C MET A 92 -23.52 14.74 -17.83
N LYS A 93 -23.32 15.68 -18.73
CA LYS A 93 -22.42 15.63 -19.89
C LYS A 93 -21.08 16.30 -19.55
N THR A 94 -20.08 16.04 -20.38
CA THR A 94 -18.77 16.70 -20.34
C THR A 94 -18.46 17.25 -21.73
N GLY A 95 -17.42 18.06 -21.87
CA GLY A 95 -17.08 18.65 -23.16
C GLY A 95 -15.81 19.47 -23.11
N TYR A 96 -15.49 20.10 -24.22
CA TYR A 96 -14.45 21.12 -24.28
C TYR A 96 -14.85 22.28 -25.18
N VAL A 97 -14.23 23.42 -24.94
CA VAL A 97 -14.27 24.59 -25.82
C VAL A 97 -12.85 25.07 -26.08
N PHE A 98 -12.54 25.37 -27.33
CA PHE A 98 -11.22 25.80 -27.78
C PHE A 98 -11.31 27.20 -28.38
N PHE A 99 -10.61 28.16 -27.78
CA PHE A 99 -10.57 29.55 -28.20
C PHE A 99 -9.42 29.84 -29.15
N ALA A 100 -9.65 30.72 -30.12
CA ALA A 100 -8.62 31.15 -31.07
C ALA A 100 -7.46 31.88 -30.37
N ASN A 101 -7.74 32.61 -29.29
CA ASN A 101 -6.77 33.46 -28.60
C ASN A 101 -6.71 33.13 -27.10
N PRO A 102 -5.52 32.94 -26.49
CA PRO A 102 -5.38 32.66 -25.06
C PRO A 102 -6.06 33.69 -24.14
N ARG A 103 -6.14 34.95 -24.56
CA ARG A 103 -6.81 36.01 -23.79
C ARG A 103 -8.31 35.77 -23.63
N ASP A 104 -8.96 35.17 -24.62
CA ASP A 104 -10.41 34.93 -24.60
C ASP A 104 -10.75 33.73 -23.71
N ALA A 105 -9.92 32.67 -23.78
CA ALA A 105 -9.99 31.56 -22.82
C ALA A 105 -9.76 32.03 -21.38
N ALA A 106 -8.81 32.96 -21.17
CA ALA A 106 -8.58 33.56 -19.87
C ALA A 106 -9.83 34.30 -19.35
N LYS A 107 -10.51 35.11 -20.18
CA LYS A 107 -11.77 35.77 -19.79
C LYS A 107 -12.83 34.77 -19.35
N ALA A 108 -13.03 33.69 -20.10
CA ALA A 108 -13.99 32.64 -19.75
C ALA A 108 -13.63 31.97 -18.41
N LEU A 109 -12.35 31.73 -18.13
CA LEU A 109 -11.89 31.11 -16.88
C LEU A 109 -11.94 32.00 -15.63
N HIS A 110 -12.19 33.30 -15.75
CA HIS A 110 -12.36 34.15 -14.56
C HIS A 110 -13.56 33.70 -13.71
N SER A 111 -14.55 33.04 -14.32
CA SER A 111 -15.61 32.33 -13.59
C SER A 111 -15.51 30.83 -13.83
N ARG A 112 -15.29 30.04 -12.77
CA ARG A 112 -15.29 28.56 -12.89
C ARG A 112 -16.68 27.98 -13.08
N VAL A 113 -17.71 28.78 -12.82
CA VAL A 113 -19.11 28.38 -12.85
C VAL A 113 -19.83 29.29 -13.83
N HIS A 114 -20.42 28.70 -14.86
CA HIS A 114 -21.21 29.44 -15.83
C HIS A 114 -22.69 29.07 -15.69
N HIS A 115 -23.55 30.08 -15.78
CA HIS A 115 -24.99 29.93 -15.77
C HIS A 115 -25.52 30.18 -17.18
N VAL A 116 -26.13 29.16 -17.78
CA VAL A 116 -26.70 29.22 -19.13
C VAL A 116 -28.13 28.74 -19.04
N ASN A 117 -29.10 29.58 -19.42
CA ASN A 117 -30.53 29.29 -19.31
C ASN A 117 -30.98 28.84 -17.90
N GLY A 118 -30.42 29.47 -16.85
CA GLY A 118 -30.71 29.13 -15.45
C GLY A 118 -30.10 27.81 -14.97
N ARG A 119 -29.28 27.15 -15.80
CA ARG A 119 -28.58 25.91 -15.48
C ARG A 119 -27.09 26.18 -15.26
N ARG A 120 -26.50 25.49 -14.29
CA ARG A 120 -25.09 25.61 -13.94
C ARG A 120 -24.25 24.59 -14.70
N LEU A 121 -23.07 25.01 -15.17
CA LEU A 121 -22.00 24.12 -15.62
C LEU A 121 -20.65 24.63 -15.12
N HIS A 122 -19.66 23.76 -15.09
CA HIS A 122 -18.34 24.09 -14.56
C HIS A 122 -17.27 24.05 -15.64
N VAL A 123 -16.30 24.95 -15.52
CA VAL A 123 -15.23 25.18 -16.50
C VAL A 123 -13.88 25.23 -15.81
N LYS A 124 -12.91 24.53 -16.38
CA LYS A 124 -11.50 24.57 -15.95
C LYS A 124 -10.56 24.54 -17.15
N ALA A 125 -9.29 24.85 -16.94
CA ALA A 125 -8.29 24.64 -17.98
C ALA A 125 -8.21 23.14 -18.32
N SER A 126 -8.13 22.81 -19.62
CA SER A 126 -7.74 21.46 -20.02
C SER A 126 -6.29 21.18 -19.61
N ASP A 127 -5.95 19.90 -19.39
CA ASP A 127 -4.59 19.48 -19.01
C ASP A 127 -3.53 20.08 -19.94
N SER A 128 -2.31 20.30 -19.42
CA SER A 128 -1.22 20.93 -20.15
C SER A 128 -0.93 20.28 -21.50
N TRP A 129 -0.92 18.94 -21.57
CA TRP A 129 -0.70 18.19 -22.82
C TRP A 129 -1.85 18.26 -23.83
N HIS A 130 -2.99 18.87 -23.49
CA HIS A 130 -4.10 19.15 -24.40
C HIS A 130 -4.12 20.59 -24.91
N GLN A 131 -3.21 21.45 -24.44
CA GLN A 131 -3.09 22.81 -24.93
C GLN A 131 -2.31 22.83 -26.25
N PRO A 132 -2.66 23.71 -27.21
CA PRO A 132 -1.99 23.74 -28.52
C PRO A 132 -0.48 23.99 -28.43
N ALA A 133 -0.05 24.80 -27.47
CA ALA A 133 1.36 25.16 -27.28
C ALA A 133 2.17 24.13 -26.48
N ALA A 134 1.59 22.98 -26.11
CA ALA A 134 2.21 22.00 -25.23
C ALA A 134 3.55 21.46 -25.72
N TYR A 135 3.67 21.19 -27.02
CA TYR A 135 4.85 20.56 -27.62
C TYR A 135 5.71 21.53 -28.46
N GLY A 136 5.47 22.84 -28.34
CA GLY A 136 6.12 23.88 -29.16
C GLY A 136 5.54 24.00 -30.58
N SER A 137 5.94 25.04 -31.32
CA SER A 137 5.66 25.14 -32.76
C SER A 137 6.62 24.21 -33.51
N ASP A 138 6.16 23.65 -34.63
CA ASP A 138 6.93 22.82 -35.58
C ASP A 138 8.06 23.62 -36.30
N ASP A 139 8.49 24.75 -35.74
CA ASP A 139 9.55 25.57 -36.27
C ASP A 139 10.85 24.76 -36.27
N LYS A 140 11.14 24.23 -37.45
CA LYS A 140 12.35 23.52 -37.88
C LYS A 140 13.58 24.40 -37.77
N HIS A 141 13.88 24.95 -36.61
CA HIS A 141 15.25 25.35 -36.32
C HIS A 141 16.00 24.07 -35.98
N PRO A 142 17.04 23.68 -36.77
CA PRO A 142 17.89 22.58 -36.36
C PRO A 142 18.36 22.90 -34.93
N PRO A 143 18.35 21.92 -34.01
CA PRO A 143 18.81 22.17 -32.67
C PRO A 143 20.19 22.83 -32.80
N GLY A 144 20.32 24.03 -32.25
CA GLY A 144 21.57 24.76 -32.25
C GLY A 144 22.68 23.89 -31.66
N ASP A 145 23.92 24.36 -31.77
CA ASP A 145 25.19 23.68 -31.47
C ASP A 145 25.40 23.33 -29.97
N ALA A 146 24.33 22.91 -29.27
CA ALA A 146 24.29 22.59 -27.86
C ALA A 146 25.21 21.40 -27.57
N HIS A 147 26.20 21.64 -26.71
CA HIS A 147 27.23 20.66 -26.38
C HIS A 147 26.67 19.33 -25.87
N ILE A 148 25.50 19.34 -25.20
CA ILE A 148 24.84 18.12 -24.72
C ILE A 148 24.46 17.16 -25.86
N LEU A 149 24.15 17.68 -27.06
CA LEU A 149 23.82 16.84 -28.22
C LEU A 149 25.05 16.17 -28.84
N LYS A 150 26.28 16.60 -28.48
CA LYS A 150 27.53 15.99 -28.93
C LYS A 150 27.97 14.80 -28.05
N ILE A 151 27.36 14.65 -26.87
CA ILE A 151 27.64 13.56 -25.93
C ILE A 151 27.00 12.26 -26.42
N THR A 152 27.60 11.09 -26.14
CA THR A 152 27.07 9.78 -26.53
C THR A 152 25.84 9.37 -25.70
N ASP A 153 25.00 8.49 -26.25
CA ASP A 153 23.81 8.01 -25.53
C ASP A 153 24.18 7.26 -24.23
N HIS A 154 25.33 6.59 -24.18
CA HIS A 154 25.82 5.95 -22.96
C HIS A 154 26.09 6.96 -21.84
N CYS A 155 26.79 8.06 -22.15
CA CYS A 155 27.03 9.11 -21.18
C CYS A 155 25.74 9.83 -20.78
N LEU A 156 24.81 10.05 -21.73
CA LEU A 156 23.49 10.61 -21.41
C LEU A 156 22.69 9.68 -20.50
N SER A 157 22.75 8.36 -20.71
CA SER A 157 22.14 7.38 -19.81
C SER A 157 22.67 7.52 -18.40
N MET A 158 23.99 7.62 -18.22
CA MET A 158 24.59 7.86 -16.89
C MET A 158 24.09 9.17 -16.28
N VAL A 159 23.99 10.24 -17.06
CA VAL A 159 23.47 11.54 -16.57
C VAL A 159 22.04 11.39 -16.06
N VAL A 160 21.15 10.69 -16.78
CA VAL A 160 19.75 10.49 -16.39
C VAL A 160 19.65 9.81 -15.02
N GLU A 161 20.53 8.86 -14.69
CA GLU A 161 20.52 8.17 -13.40
C GLU A 161 20.80 9.10 -12.20
N TYR A 162 21.50 10.22 -12.42
CA TYR A 162 21.79 11.22 -11.39
C TYR A 162 20.73 12.33 -11.27
N LEU A 163 19.78 12.40 -12.20
CA LEU A 163 18.76 13.45 -12.20
C LEU A 163 17.62 13.11 -11.22
N PRO A 164 17.02 14.11 -10.54
CA PRO A 164 15.77 13.90 -9.83
C PRO A 164 14.64 13.55 -10.81
N LEU A 165 13.57 12.92 -10.31
CA LEU A 165 12.50 12.37 -11.16
C LEU A 165 11.90 13.40 -12.12
N SER A 166 11.59 14.62 -11.64
CA SER A 166 11.06 15.70 -12.50
C SER A 166 12.00 15.99 -13.69
N ASP A 167 13.30 16.13 -13.43
CA ASP A 167 14.30 16.43 -14.47
C ASP A 167 14.49 15.26 -15.44
N GLN A 168 14.38 14.02 -14.99
CA GLN A 168 14.37 12.86 -15.90
C GLN A 168 13.18 12.89 -16.86
N LEU A 169 12.00 13.27 -16.36
CA LEU A 169 10.80 13.34 -17.16
C LEU A 169 10.86 14.53 -18.13
N HIS A 170 11.36 15.69 -17.70
CA HIS A 170 11.64 16.83 -18.57
C HIS A 170 12.68 16.51 -19.65
N PHE A 171 13.74 15.79 -19.28
CA PHE A 171 14.74 15.28 -20.22
C PHE A 171 14.06 14.43 -21.30
N SER A 172 13.17 13.50 -20.91
CA SER A 172 12.43 12.66 -21.85
C SER A 172 11.46 13.43 -22.76
N ARG A 173 10.97 14.59 -22.32
CA ARG A 173 10.07 15.48 -23.09
C ARG A 173 10.81 16.38 -24.07
N THR A 174 12.10 16.62 -23.87
CA THR A 174 12.85 17.65 -24.61
C THR A 174 13.00 17.32 -26.09
N CYS A 175 13.35 16.07 -26.43
CA CYS A 175 13.46 15.62 -27.82
C CYS A 175 13.36 14.10 -27.94
N THR A 176 13.14 13.60 -29.16
CA THR A 176 12.99 12.17 -29.46
C THR A 176 14.22 11.35 -29.05
N ARG A 177 15.44 11.89 -29.22
CA ARG A 177 16.68 11.23 -28.81
C ARG A 177 16.75 11.06 -27.29
N PHE A 178 16.45 12.11 -26.53
CA PHE A 178 16.48 12.06 -25.06
C PHE A 178 15.39 11.13 -24.51
N ARG A 179 14.21 11.10 -25.15
CA ARG A 179 13.18 10.11 -24.86
C ARG A 179 13.68 8.68 -25.07
N GLY A 180 14.42 8.43 -26.16
CA GLY A 180 15.04 7.14 -26.44
C GLY A 180 16.04 6.73 -25.36
N VAL A 181 16.93 7.64 -24.97
CA VAL A 181 17.88 7.43 -23.86
C VAL A 181 17.15 7.12 -22.55
N TYR A 182 16.14 7.91 -22.18
CA TYR A 182 15.33 7.66 -20.99
C TYR A 182 14.72 6.25 -21.00
N LEU A 183 14.17 5.82 -22.14
CA LEU A 183 13.55 4.49 -22.29
C LEU A 183 14.55 3.33 -22.15
N LEU A 184 15.83 3.54 -22.45
CA LEU A 184 16.89 2.54 -22.23
C LEU A 184 17.16 2.35 -20.74
N VAL A 185 17.14 3.44 -19.96
CA VAL A 185 17.54 3.45 -18.54
C VAL A 185 16.36 3.15 -17.62
N THR A 186 15.14 3.59 -17.93
CA THR A 186 13.97 3.45 -17.03
C THR A 186 13.67 2.01 -16.61
N ARG A 187 14.13 1.01 -17.37
CA ARG A 187 13.96 -0.41 -17.07
C ARG A 187 14.72 -0.85 -15.81
N THR A 188 15.83 -0.19 -15.52
CA THR A 188 16.68 -0.48 -14.36
C THR A 188 16.36 0.45 -13.21
N ILE A 189 16.31 1.76 -13.46
CA ILE A 189 16.18 2.77 -12.38
C ILE A 189 14.79 2.88 -11.76
N HIS A 190 13.73 2.51 -12.50
CA HIS A 190 12.34 2.60 -12.02
C HIS A 190 11.74 1.24 -11.67
N ARG A 191 12.59 0.24 -11.37
CA ARG A 191 12.11 -1.09 -10.96
C ARG A 191 11.33 -1.05 -9.64
N SER A 192 11.78 -0.23 -8.70
CA SER A 192 11.16 -0.04 -7.38
C SER A 192 10.94 1.46 -7.15
N MET A 193 9.71 1.85 -6.88
CA MET A 193 9.27 3.24 -6.81
C MET A 193 8.60 3.56 -5.49
N ASP A 194 8.72 4.81 -5.07
CA ASP A 194 8.07 5.35 -3.89
C ASP A 194 7.10 6.46 -4.30
N PHE A 195 5.87 6.43 -3.80
CA PHE A 195 4.84 7.42 -4.11
C PHE A 195 5.21 8.83 -3.67
N CYS A 196 6.02 8.99 -2.63
CA CYS A 196 6.50 10.31 -2.19
C CYS A 196 7.42 10.98 -3.22
N LYS A 197 7.99 10.23 -4.18
CA LYS A 197 8.78 10.83 -5.29
C LYS A 197 7.93 11.67 -6.24
N PHE A 198 6.60 11.55 -6.17
CA PHE A 198 5.66 12.33 -6.97
C PHE A 198 5.19 13.60 -6.27
N ASP A 199 5.63 13.85 -5.04
CA ASP A 199 5.33 15.09 -4.33
C ASP A 199 5.91 16.29 -5.08
N GLY A 200 5.04 17.27 -5.34
CA GLY A 200 5.40 18.49 -6.08
C GLY A 200 5.55 18.32 -7.59
N LEU A 201 5.35 17.11 -8.13
CA LEU A 201 5.31 16.90 -9.59
C LEU A 201 3.95 17.32 -10.16
N THR A 202 3.95 17.85 -11.38
CA THR A 202 2.71 18.19 -12.10
C THR A 202 1.96 16.93 -12.53
N VAL A 203 0.69 17.04 -12.88
CA VAL A 203 -0.08 15.90 -13.41
C VAL A 203 0.53 15.40 -14.73
N TRP A 204 1.20 16.27 -15.50
CA TRP A 204 1.90 15.88 -16.72
C TRP A 204 3.15 15.05 -16.41
N ASP A 205 3.98 15.50 -15.46
CA ASP A 205 5.11 14.72 -14.98
C ASP A 205 4.68 13.30 -14.56
N ILE A 206 3.63 13.22 -13.72
CA ILE A 206 3.06 11.96 -13.23
C ILE A 206 2.60 11.09 -14.41
N LYS A 207 1.86 11.65 -15.36
CA LYS A 207 1.38 10.94 -16.56
C LYS A 207 2.55 10.37 -17.35
N ASP A 208 3.55 11.19 -17.65
CA ASP A 208 4.71 10.79 -18.43
C ASP A 208 5.48 9.65 -17.75
N PHE A 209 5.65 9.73 -16.43
CA PHE A 209 6.28 8.65 -15.68
C PHE A 209 5.54 7.33 -15.91
N PHE A 210 4.23 7.31 -15.66
CA PHE A 210 3.45 6.07 -15.76
C PHE A 210 3.43 5.54 -17.19
N THR A 211 3.23 6.41 -18.18
CA THR A 211 3.22 6.02 -19.60
C THR A 211 4.56 5.46 -20.07
N LEU A 212 5.68 6.06 -19.64
CA LEU A 212 7.02 5.66 -20.11
C LEU A 212 7.61 4.50 -19.30
N SER A 213 7.35 4.50 -17.99
CA SER A 213 8.08 3.69 -17.00
C SER A 213 7.21 2.63 -16.36
N GLY A 214 5.89 2.84 -16.30
CA GLY A 214 4.95 2.03 -15.51
C GLY A 214 5.05 0.53 -15.77
N ARG A 215 5.21 0.13 -17.04
CA ARG A 215 5.34 -1.29 -17.41
C ARG A 215 6.59 -1.98 -16.87
N TYR A 216 7.59 -1.24 -16.43
CA TYR A 216 8.85 -1.77 -15.90
C TYR A 216 8.88 -1.81 -14.37
N VAL A 217 7.96 -1.10 -13.72
CA VAL A 217 7.83 -1.09 -12.27
C VAL A 217 7.42 -2.48 -11.78
N LYS A 218 8.12 -2.96 -10.76
CA LYS A 218 7.85 -4.23 -10.06
C LYS A 218 7.34 -4.01 -8.65
N GLU A 219 7.77 -2.93 -8.02
CA GLU A 219 7.48 -2.61 -6.63
C GLU A 219 7.09 -1.13 -6.53
N PHE A 220 6.03 -0.86 -5.79
CA PHE A 220 5.61 0.49 -5.44
C PHE A 220 5.30 0.55 -3.95
N LYS A 221 5.75 1.60 -3.25
CA LYS A 221 5.49 1.77 -1.81
C LYS A 221 5.23 3.22 -1.42
N GLY A 222 4.72 3.43 -0.20
CA GLY A 222 4.62 4.75 0.42
C GLY A 222 3.22 5.35 0.40
N VAL A 223 3.15 6.67 0.57
CA VAL A 223 1.90 7.45 0.66
C VAL A 223 1.60 8.07 -0.69
N ILE A 224 0.40 7.84 -1.23
CA ILE A 224 -0.05 8.48 -2.47
C ILE A 224 -0.32 9.97 -2.18
N PRO A 225 0.32 10.89 -2.90
CA PRO A 225 0.09 12.32 -2.74
C PRO A 225 -1.40 12.69 -2.88
N GLU A 226 -1.95 13.35 -1.86
CA GLU A 226 -3.39 13.68 -1.79
C GLU A 226 -3.83 14.54 -2.99
N ALA A 227 -3.00 15.51 -3.39
CA ALA A 227 -3.29 16.44 -4.48
C ALA A 227 -3.61 15.75 -5.83
N HIS A 228 -3.05 14.56 -6.06
CA HIS A 228 -3.14 13.86 -7.34
C HIS A 228 -3.59 12.39 -7.23
N CYS A 229 -4.08 11.97 -6.06
CA CYS A 229 -4.41 10.57 -5.76
C CYS A 229 -5.29 9.92 -6.84
N GLU A 230 -6.38 10.57 -7.26
CA GLU A 230 -7.28 10.01 -8.27
C GLU A 230 -6.58 9.77 -9.63
N ARG A 231 -5.81 10.76 -10.10
CA ARG A 231 -5.10 10.68 -11.39
C ARG A 231 -3.98 9.65 -11.34
N MET A 232 -3.28 9.58 -10.22
CA MET A 232 -2.26 8.56 -10.00
C MET A 232 -2.85 7.16 -10.03
N CYS A 233 -4.01 6.94 -9.39
CA CYS A 233 -4.69 5.65 -9.44
C CYS A 233 -5.07 5.26 -10.88
N ASP A 234 -5.54 6.22 -11.69
CA ASP A 234 -5.84 5.99 -13.11
C ASP A 234 -4.61 5.59 -13.91
N PHE A 235 -3.56 6.41 -13.82
CA PHE A 235 -2.33 6.18 -14.58
C PHE A 235 -1.63 4.90 -14.14
N PHE A 236 -1.62 4.61 -12.84
CA PHE A 236 -1.12 3.36 -12.30
C PHE A 236 -1.89 2.17 -12.87
N GLY A 237 -3.22 2.16 -12.74
CA GLY A 237 -4.07 1.07 -13.21
C GLY A 237 -3.95 0.80 -14.71
N ALA A 238 -3.74 1.86 -15.51
CA ALA A 238 -3.60 1.75 -16.96
C ALA A 238 -2.20 1.27 -17.41
N ASN A 239 -1.12 1.61 -16.68
CA ASN A 239 0.25 1.44 -17.19
C ASN A 239 1.11 0.45 -16.37
N CYS A 240 0.80 0.21 -15.10
CA CYS A 240 1.64 -0.59 -14.18
C CYS A 240 1.33 -2.10 -14.20
N VAL A 241 1.23 -2.69 -15.39
CA VAL A 241 0.76 -4.08 -15.62
C VAL A 241 1.68 -5.20 -15.10
N ASN A 242 2.81 -4.84 -14.49
CA ASN A 242 3.90 -5.76 -14.12
C ASN A 242 4.32 -5.68 -12.65
N VAL A 243 3.57 -4.93 -11.85
CA VAL A 243 3.79 -4.80 -10.41
C VAL A 243 3.50 -6.12 -9.72
N LYS A 244 4.42 -6.50 -8.82
CA LYS A 244 4.35 -7.70 -7.97
C LYS A 244 4.12 -7.34 -6.51
N SER A 245 4.72 -6.24 -6.04
CA SER A 245 4.53 -5.75 -4.68
C SER A 245 3.98 -4.32 -4.70
N LEU A 246 2.90 -4.09 -3.99
CA LEU A 246 2.29 -2.78 -3.83
C LEU A 246 2.03 -2.50 -2.35
N GLU A 247 2.61 -1.43 -1.84
CA GLU A 247 2.35 -0.91 -0.51
C GLU A 247 1.77 0.50 -0.62
N ILE A 248 0.60 0.69 -0.01
CA ILE A 248 -0.03 1.99 0.14
C ILE A 248 -0.35 2.17 1.62
N THR A 249 0.19 3.22 2.20
CA THR A 249 -0.02 3.57 3.61
C THR A 249 -0.59 4.97 3.72
N GLU A 250 -1.42 5.20 4.76
CA GLU A 250 -1.93 6.53 5.15
C GLU A 250 -2.62 7.32 4.03
N SER A 251 -3.05 6.64 2.97
CA SER A 251 -3.66 7.25 1.79
C SER A 251 -5.14 6.89 1.74
N LYS A 252 -6.04 7.87 1.81
CA LYS A 252 -7.48 7.60 1.74
C LYS A 252 -7.84 7.07 0.35
N LEU A 253 -8.26 5.81 0.29
CA LEU A 253 -8.68 5.14 -0.93
C LEU A 253 -10.18 4.81 -0.86
N ASN A 254 -10.96 5.41 -1.75
CA ASN A 254 -12.36 5.01 -1.92
C ASN A 254 -12.48 3.84 -2.92
N THR A 255 -13.69 3.28 -3.03
CA THR A 255 -13.99 2.16 -3.95
C THR A 255 -13.58 2.43 -5.40
N ARG A 256 -13.70 3.68 -5.86
CA ARG A 256 -13.32 4.05 -7.22
C ARG A 256 -11.81 3.99 -7.42
N ASN A 257 -11.04 4.57 -6.50
CA ASN A 257 -9.58 4.52 -6.54
C ASN A 257 -9.10 3.07 -6.55
N MET A 258 -9.66 2.24 -5.66
CA MET A 258 -9.36 0.82 -5.57
C MET A 258 -9.66 0.08 -6.88
N ASN A 259 -10.83 0.31 -7.49
CA ASN A 259 -11.16 -0.30 -8.78
C ASN A 259 -10.19 0.09 -9.90
N LYS A 260 -9.75 1.35 -9.93
CA LYS A 260 -8.76 1.83 -10.90
C LYS A 260 -7.40 1.18 -10.68
N LEU A 261 -6.92 1.19 -9.43
CA LEU A 261 -5.63 0.61 -9.05
C LEU A 261 -5.53 -0.87 -9.41
N PHE A 262 -6.60 -1.65 -9.26
CA PHE A 262 -6.55 -3.10 -9.44
C PHE A 262 -7.20 -3.60 -10.75
N PHE A 263 -7.57 -2.70 -11.66
CA PHE A 263 -8.27 -3.06 -12.90
C PHE A 263 -7.49 -4.06 -13.78
N ASN A 264 -6.18 -3.82 -13.98
CA ASN A 264 -5.30 -4.62 -14.85
C ASN A 264 -4.10 -5.26 -14.10
N ASN A 265 -4.11 -5.26 -12.77
CA ASN A 265 -2.92 -5.59 -11.96
C ASN A 265 -2.97 -7.00 -11.37
N GLU A 266 -3.27 -7.99 -12.22
CA GLU A 266 -3.43 -9.40 -11.84
C GLU A 266 -2.12 -10.10 -11.41
N LYS A 267 -0.97 -9.45 -11.58
CA LYS A 267 0.36 -10.00 -11.24
C LYS A 267 0.82 -9.68 -9.83
N ILE A 268 0.05 -8.90 -9.06
CA ILE A 268 0.39 -8.58 -7.68
C ILE A 268 0.40 -9.86 -6.85
N GLU A 269 1.51 -10.08 -6.15
CA GLU A 269 1.77 -11.20 -5.25
C GLU A 269 1.73 -10.72 -3.78
N ASP A 270 2.15 -9.49 -3.52
CA ASP A 270 2.22 -8.88 -2.18
C ASP A 270 1.51 -7.53 -2.16
N LEU A 271 0.52 -7.36 -1.27
CA LEU A 271 -0.27 -6.14 -1.15
C LEU A 271 -0.35 -5.68 0.30
N VAL A 272 0.00 -4.42 0.55
CA VAL A 272 -0.13 -3.76 1.85
C VAL A 272 -1.01 -2.53 1.71
N LEU A 273 -2.09 -2.47 2.49
CA LEU A 273 -3.07 -1.40 2.55
C LEU A 273 -3.32 -1.00 4.01
N SER A 274 -2.49 -0.09 4.52
CA SER A 274 -2.52 0.31 5.94
C SER A 274 -3.09 1.71 6.10
N SER A 275 -4.02 1.91 7.03
CA SER A 275 -4.62 3.22 7.32
C SER A 275 -5.19 3.91 6.07
N CYS A 276 -5.77 3.14 5.15
CA CYS A 276 -6.26 3.63 3.85
C CYS A 276 -7.74 4.07 3.87
N GLY A 277 -8.40 4.00 5.03
CA GLY A 277 -9.81 4.36 5.17
C GLY A 277 -10.76 3.41 4.44
N LEU A 278 -10.37 2.15 4.26
CA LEU A 278 -11.11 1.17 3.47
C LEU A 278 -12.44 0.78 4.10
N SER A 279 -13.41 0.49 3.24
CA SER A 279 -14.68 -0.17 3.56
C SER A 279 -14.80 -1.50 2.82
N ASP A 280 -15.72 -2.37 3.22
CA ASP A 280 -15.91 -3.69 2.61
C ASP A 280 -16.15 -3.62 1.09
N GLY A 281 -16.94 -2.64 0.62
CA GLY A 281 -17.18 -2.42 -0.81
C GLY A 281 -15.90 -2.12 -1.60
N SER A 282 -14.85 -1.63 -0.95
CA SER A 282 -13.54 -1.36 -1.54
C SER A 282 -12.76 -2.66 -1.83
N LEU A 283 -12.94 -3.69 -1.01
CA LEU A 283 -12.25 -4.98 -1.13
C LEU A 283 -12.69 -5.78 -2.35
N MET A 284 -13.87 -5.47 -2.91
CA MET A 284 -14.38 -6.13 -4.12
C MET A 284 -13.51 -5.94 -5.35
N SER A 285 -12.62 -4.94 -5.34
CA SER A 285 -11.60 -4.73 -6.37
C SER A 285 -10.51 -5.81 -6.35
N LEU A 286 -10.24 -6.43 -5.19
CA LEU A 286 -9.16 -7.38 -4.98
C LEU A 286 -9.50 -8.80 -5.47
N ARG A 287 -10.77 -9.08 -5.75
CA ARG A 287 -11.27 -10.43 -6.10
C ARG A 287 -10.59 -11.08 -7.32
N LYS A 288 -10.02 -10.27 -8.21
CA LYS A 288 -9.35 -10.74 -9.45
C LYS A 288 -7.85 -11.01 -9.28
N LEU A 289 -7.28 -10.68 -8.11
CA LEU A 289 -5.85 -10.80 -7.86
C LEU A 289 -5.46 -12.26 -7.56
N ASN A 290 -5.59 -13.15 -8.54
CA ASN A 290 -5.43 -14.60 -8.39
C ASN A 290 -3.98 -15.05 -8.13
N LYS A 291 -3.01 -14.13 -8.19
CA LYS A 291 -1.60 -14.35 -7.84
C LYS A 291 -1.24 -13.82 -6.46
N LEU A 292 -2.17 -13.15 -5.77
CA LEU A 292 -1.96 -12.55 -4.47
C LEU A 292 -1.70 -13.64 -3.43
N LYS A 293 -0.53 -13.60 -2.80
CA LYS A 293 -0.10 -14.53 -1.75
C LYS A 293 -0.10 -13.87 -0.38
N SER A 294 0.33 -12.61 -0.31
CA SER A 294 0.39 -11.85 0.95
C SER A 294 -0.53 -10.63 0.87
N LEU A 295 -1.43 -10.51 1.85
CA LEU A 295 -2.35 -9.39 1.97
C LEU A 295 -2.30 -8.81 3.39
N THR A 296 -1.84 -7.56 3.51
CA THR A 296 -1.93 -6.77 4.73
C THR A 296 -3.00 -5.71 4.58
N ILE A 297 -4.00 -5.74 5.45
CA ILE A 297 -5.03 -4.72 5.62
C ILE A 297 -5.00 -4.31 7.08
N ALA A 298 -4.23 -3.29 7.42
CA ALA A 298 -4.03 -2.87 8.81
C ALA A 298 -4.68 -1.51 9.09
N TYR A 299 -5.20 -1.31 10.30
CA TYR A 299 -5.74 -0.04 10.79
C TYR A 299 -6.85 0.54 9.89
N ASN A 300 -7.80 -0.31 9.45
CA ASN A 300 -8.99 0.12 8.71
C ASN A 300 -10.25 -0.17 9.56
N PRO A 301 -10.62 0.71 10.51
CA PRO A 301 -11.67 0.44 11.50
C PRO A 301 -13.08 0.32 10.90
N LYS A 302 -13.30 0.84 9.69
CA LYS A 302 -14.59 0.79 8.97
C LYS A 302 -14.88 -0.57 8.33
N LEU A 303 -13.93 -1.50 8.32
CA LEU A 303 -14.13 -2.85 7.78
C LEU A 303 -14.89 -3.71 8.78
N ASN A 304 -16.04 -4.25 8.37
CA ASN A 304 -16.83 -5.19 9.17
C ASN A 304 -16.68 -6.65 8.69
N GLY A 305 -16.13 -6.85 7.50
CA GLY A 305 -15.74 -8.14 6.96
C GLY A 305 -16.78 -8.80 6.05
N THR A 306 -17.87 -8.11 5.66
CA THR A 306 -18.90 -8.65 4.76
C THR A 306 -18.36 -9.17 3.43
N GLU A 307 -17.23 -8.64 2.94
CA GLU A 307 -16.65 -9.04 1.63
C GLU A 307 -15.34 -9.83 1.76
N LEU A 308 -14.90 -10.19 2.98
CA LEU A 308 -13.66 -10.95 3.18
C LEU A 308 -13.73 -12.37 2.60
N ASP A 309 -14.92 -12.95 2.50
CA ASP A 309 -15.13 -14.26 1.86
C ASP A 309 -15.00 -14.21 0.32
N LYS A 310 -14.87 -13.02 -0.28
CA LYS A 310 -14.61 -12.80 -1.71
C LYS A 310 -13.13 -12.63 -2.06
N LEU A 311 -12.26 -12.65 -1.07
CA LEU A 311 -10.81 -12.58 -1.29
C LEU A 311 -10.28 -13.80 -2.06
N PRO A 312 -9.22 -13.65 -2.86
CA PRO A 312 -8.69 -14.74 -3.67
C PRO A 312 -8.10 -15.87 -2.81
N VAL A 313 -8.42 -17.12 -3.17
CA VAL A 313 -7.97 -18.34 -2.47
C VAL A 313 -6.45 -18.60 -2.57
N SER A 314 -5.74 -17.83 -3.38
CA SER A 314 -4.28 -17.88 -3.51
C SER A 314 -3.54 -17.32 -2.30
N ILE A 315 -4.23 -16.59 -1.42
CA ILE A 315 -3.63 -15.96 -0.24
C ILE A 315 -3.10 -17.03 0.72
N GLU A 316 -1.83 -16.89 1.08
CA GLU A 316 -1.11 -17.71 2.06
C GLU A 316 -0.86 -16.94 3.37
N THR A 317 -0.80 -15.61 3.32
CA THR A 317 -0.59 -14.73 4.48
C THR A 317 -1.64 -13.62 4.49
N ILE A 318 -2.33 -13.46 5.62
CA ILE A 318 -3.24 -12.34 5.84
C ILE A 318 -2.96 -11.63 7.17
N VAL A 319 -2.82 -10.31 7.11
CA VAL A 319 -2.57 -9.45 8.28
C VAL A 319 -3.69 -8.43 8.40
N LEU A 320 -4.45 -8.50 9.49
CA LEU A 320 -5.64 -7.69 9.76
C LEU A 320 -5.46 -6.78 10.98
N THR A 321 -4.22 -6.43 11.32
CA THR A 321 -3.88 -5.74 12.56
C THR A 321 -4.67 -4.45 12.75
N GLY A 322 -5.30 -4.27 13.91
CA GLY A 322 -6.02 -3.03 14.24
C GLY A 322 -7.28 -2.76 13.40
N CYS A 323 -7.81 -3.76 12.68
CA CYS A 323 -9.13 -3.67 12.05
C CYS A 323 -10.22 -3.99 13.07
N THR A 324 -10.49 -3.03 13.96
CA THR A 324 -11.36 -3.20 15.15
C THR A 324 -12.83 -3.51 14.81
N GLY A 325 -13.34 -3.02 13.67
CA GLY A 325 -14.74 -3.22 13.24
C GLY A 325 -15.06 -4.61 12.68
N LEU A 326 -14.06 -5.45 12.40
CA LEU A 326 -14.29 -6.77 11.79
C LEU A 326 -15.14 -7.63 12.73
N LEU A 327 -16.00 -8.51 12.19
CA LEU A 327 -16.85 -9.42 12.96
C LEU A 327 -16.37 -10.89 12.90
N ALA A 328 -16.44 -11.64 14.00
CA ALA A 328 -15.90 -13.01 14.09
C ALA A 328 -16.55 -14.00 13.13
N ASN A 329 -17.87 -13.92 12.93
CA ASN A 329 -18.59 -14.77 11.98
C ASN A 329 -18.09 -14.56 10.53
N ARG A 330 -17.68 -13.34 10.19
CA ARG A 330 -17.10 -12.99 8.89
C ARG A 330 -15.67 -13.51 8.74
N LEU A 331 -14.86 -13.38 9.79
CA LEU A 331 -13.52 -14.00 9.83
C LEU A 331 -13.58 -15.52 9.66
N ILE A 332 -14.56 -16.19 10.28
CA ILE A 332 -14.77 -17.64 10.09
C ILE A 332 -15.13 -17.96 8.64
N GLN A 333 -16.00 -17.16 8.00
CA GLN A 333 -16.37 -17.36 6.59
C GLN A 333 -15.14 -17.23 5.69
N MET A 334 -14.32 -16.20 5.89
CA MET A 334 -13.04 -16.02 5.19
C MET A 334 -12.11 -17.22 5.41
N CYS A 335 -11.91 -17.67 6.66
CA CYS A 335 -11.04 -18.79 7.00
C CYS A 335 -11.48 -20.14 6.39
N ARG A 336 -12.76 -20.27 5.99
CA ARG A 336 -13.23 -21.45 5.25
C ARG A 336 -12.86 -21.42 3.77
N ILE A 337 -12.80 -20.22 3.18
CA ILE A 337 -12.49 -20.03 1.76
C ILE A 337 -10.98 -20.06 1.53
N LEU A 338 -10.20 -19.42 2.42
CA LEU A 338 -8.73 -19.35 2.33
C LEU A 338 -8.06 -20.63 2.84
N VAL A 339 -8.27 -21.74 2.13
CA VAL A 339 -7.75 -23.08 2.51
C VAL A 339 -6.22 -23.19 2.46
N ASN A 340 -5.56 -22.30 1.70
CA ASN A 340 -4.11 -22.21 1.57
C ASN A 340 -3.46 -21.30 2.62
N LEU A 341 -4.25 -20.69 3.50
CA LEU A 341 -3.74 -19.76 4.51
C LEU A 341 -2.79 -20.48 5.48
N LYS A 342 -1.56 -19.98 5.56
CA LYS A 342 -0.48 -20.44 6.43
C LYS A 342 -0.19 -19.46 7.57
N ASP A 343 -0.45 -18.18 7.35
CA ASP A 343 -0.20 -17.14 8.35
C ASP A 343 -1.41 -16.22 8.50
N LEU A 344 -1.94 -16.14 9.72
CA LEU A 344 -3.06 -15.29 10.11
C LEU A 344 -2.64 -14.37 11.25
N ASN A 345 -2.72 -13.05 11.03
CA ASN A 345 -2.53 -12.05 12.08
C ASN A 345 -3.84 -11.28 12.30
N VAL A 346 -4.37 -11.39 13.52
CA VAL A 346 -5.59 -10.72 14.00
C VAL A 346 -5.34 -9.92 15.29
N ILE A 347 -4.12 -9.42 15.50
CA ILE A 347 -3.79 -8.54 16.63
C ILE A 347 -4.67 -7.28 16.56
N GLY A 348 -5.31 -6.91 17.67
CA GLY A 348 -6.18 -5.73 17.74
C GLY A 348 -7.51 -5.87 16.98
N VAL A 349 -7.96 -7.09 16.69
CA VAL A 349 -9.28 -7.34 16.07
C VAL A 349 -10.30 -7.70 17.16
N MET A 350 -11.20 -6.76 17.45
CA MET A 350 -12.07 -6.80 18.64
C MET A 350 -13.26 -7.76 18.59
N SER A 351 -13.49 -8.48 17.49
CA SER A 351 -14.58 -9.46 17.45
C SER A 351 -14.13 -10.89 17.58
N ALA A 352 -12.81 -11.14 17.54
CA ALA A 352 -12.24 -12.47 17.72
C ALA A 352 -12.52 -13.04 19.13
N TYR A 353 -13.09 -12.24 20.03
CA TYR A 353 -13.41 -12.54 21.43
C TYR A 353 -14.57 -13.54 21.62
N SER A 354 -15.26 -13.92 20.56
CA SER A 354 -16.33 -14.93 20.61
C SER A 354 -15.80 -16.38 20.54
N ASN A 355 -16.66 -17.35 20.24
CA ASN A 355 -16.29 -18.75 19.99
C ASN A 355 -15.44 -18.98 18.70
N PHE A 356 -14.68 -17.97 18.28
CA PHE A 356 -13.92 -17.91 17.04
C PHE A 356 -12.91 -19.05 16.93
N TYR A 357 -11.98 -19.19 17.89
CA TYR A 357 -10.91 -20.19 17.82
C TYR A 357 -11.44 -21.62 17.98
N GLU A 358 -12.38 -21.85 18.89
CA GLU A 358 -13.11 -23.12 18.97
C GLU A 358 -13.78 -23.48 17.64
N THR A 359 -14.43 -22.52 16.98
CA THR A 359 -15.07 -22.76 15.69
C THR A 359 -14.05 -23.04 14.59
N LEU A 360 -12.92 -22.30 14.59
CA LEU A 360 -11.80 -22.49 13.67
C LEU A 360 -11.30 -23.94 13.74
N VAL A 361 -11.07 -24.44 14.96
CA VAL A 361 -10.63 -25.82 15.23
C VAL A 361 -11.72 -26.84 14.88
N LYS A 362 -12.93 -26.71 15.46
CA LYS A 362 -14.02 -27.69 15.29
C LYS A 362 -14.45 -27.84 13.84
N LYS A 363 -14.40 -26.77 13.05
CA LYS A 363 -14.80 -26.77 11.63
C LYS A 363 -13.60 -26.88 10.69
N ASN A 364 -12.40 -27.11 11.20
CA ASN A 364 -11.16 -27.25 10.43
C ASN A 364 -10.98 -26.13 9.38
N CYS A 365 -11.24 -24.89 9.79
CA CYS A 365 -11.04 -23.71 8.96
C CYS A 365 -9.53 -23.40 8.91
N CYS A 366 -8.98 -23.09 7.73
CA CYS A 366 -7.53 -22.94 7.51
C CYS A 366 -6.68 -24.18 7.93
N PRO A 367 -6.83 -25.34 7.25
CA PRO A 367 -6.13 -26.57 7.61
C PRO A 367 -4.60 -26.50 7.43
N SER A 368 -4.11 -25.49 6.71
CA SER A 368 -2.69 -25.25 6.45
C SER A 368 -2.06 -24.22 7.39
N LEU A 369 -2.79 -23.73 8.41
CA LEU A 369 -2.32 -22.65 9.27
C LEU A 369 -1.10 -23.09 10.11
N GLU A 370 0.03 -22.39 9.91
CA GLU A 370 1.31 -22.61 10.58
C GLU A 370 1.62 -21.48 11.57
N THR A 371 1.19 -20.26 11.29
CA THR A 371 1.43 -19.07 12.12
C THR A 371 0.10 -18.42 12.51
N LEU A 372 -0.05 -18.13 13.81
CA LEU A 372 -1.18 -17.37 14.32
C LEU A 372 -0.70 -16.27 15.27
N ARG A 373 -1.06 -15.02 14.94
CA ARG A 373 -0.81 -13.85 15.79
C ARG A 373 -2.12 -13.26 16.27
N LEU A 374 -2.25 -13.02 17.56
CA LEU A 374 -3.51 -12.60 18.16
C LEU A 374 -3.34 -11.70 19.38
N SER A 375 -4.38 -10.91 19.63
CA SER A 375 -4.63 -10.32 20.94
C SER A 375 -5.50 -11.26 21.77
N ILE A 376 -5.29 -11.29 23.09
CA ILE A 376 -6.13 -12.06 24.02
C ILE A 376 -6.75 -11.14 25.08
N ASP A 377 -7.91 -11.56 25.57
CA ASP A 377 -8.64 -11.00 26.71
C ASP A 377 -9.29 -12.13 27.55
N ASP A 378 -10.15 -11.78 28.50
CA ASP A 378 -10.80 -12.75 29.39
C ASP A 378 -11.90 -13.58 28.71
N GLU A 379 -12.48 -13.09 27.60
CA GLU A 379 -13.60 -13.73 26.91
C GLU A 379 -13.14 -14.68 25.80
N THR A 380 -11.97 -14.42 25.23
CA THR A 380 -11.41 -15.17 24.10
C THR A 380 -11.08 -16.62 24.47
N ASN A 381 -11.52 -17.58 23.65
CA ASN A 381 -11.26 -19.02 23.83
C ASN A 381 -9.93 -19.51 23.24
N TYR A 382 -8.84 -18.81 23.54
CA TYR A 382 -7.51 -19.07 22.97
C TYR A 382 -6.90 -20.45 23.35
N GLU A 383 -7.43 -21.18 24.34
CA GLU A 383 -6.98 -22.55 24.69
C GLU A 383 -7.21 -23.57 23.60
N GLU A 384 -8.06 -23.25 22.64
CA GLU A 384 -8.35 -24.14 21.52
C GLU A 384 -7.23 -24.07 20.46
N ILE A 385 -6.46 -22.98 20.42
CA ILE A 385 -5.42 -22.73 19.41
C ILE A 385 -4.39 -23.86 19.31
N PRO A 386 -3.85 -24.43 20.41
CA PRO A 386 -2.89 -25.53 20.31
C PRO A 386 -3.46 -26.80 19.65
N LYS A 387 -4.78 -26.92 19.45
CA LYS A 387 -5.40 -28.04 18.73
C LYS A 387 -5.25 -27.91 17.21
N LEU A 388 -4.82 -26.76 16.69
CA LEU A 388 -4.55 -26.57 15.27
C LEU A 388 -3.40 -27.48 14.81
N PRO A 389 -3.58 -28.25 13.72
CA PRO A 389 -2.71 -29.38 13.43
C PRO A 389 -1.29 -28.97 13.03
N LYS A 390 -1.12 -27.93 12.20
CA LYS A 390 0.18 -27.53 11.63
C LYS A 390 0.83 -26.32 12.32
N LEU A 391 0.28 -25.88 13.44
CA LEU A 391 0.76 -24.70 14.16
C LEU A 391 2.23 -24.83 14.58
N LYS A 392 3.08 -23.91 14.12
CA LYS A 392 4.51 -23.83 14.41
C LYS A 392 4.90 -22.51 15.08
N HIS A 393 4.11 -21.46 14.87
CA HIS A 393 4.36 -20.14 15.43
C HIS A 393 3.09 -19.59 16.07
N VAL A 394 3.20 -19.19 17.33
CA VAL A 394 2.18 -18.42 18.04
C VAL A 394 2.76 -17.11 18.58
N GLN A 395 2.11 -15.99 18.26
CA GLN A 395 2.40 -14.69 18.85
C GLN A 395 1.17 -14.17 19.61
N ILE A 396 1.36 -13.85 20.88
CA ILE A 396 0.31 -13.34 21.76
C ILE A 396 0.67 -11.92 22.21
N ALA A 397 -0.22 -10.98 21.92
CA ALA A 397 -0.24 -9.65 22.52
C ALA A 397 -1.33 -9.60 23.61
N THR A 398 -0.99 -9.15 24.80
CA THR A 398 -1.94 -9.08 25.92
C THR A 398 -1.83 -7.78 26.69
N LEU A 399 -2.87 -7.47 27.47
CA LEU A 399 -2.85 -6.36 28.40
C LEU A 399 -2.00 -6.69 29.62
N PRO A 400 -1.29 -5.69 30.21
CA PRO A 400 -0.49 -5.89 31.41
C PRO A 400 -1.23 -6.50 32.61
N ARG A 401 -2.56 -6.33 32.68
CA ARG A 401 -3.38 -6.80 33.81
C ARG A 401 -4.02 -8.17 33.57
N LEU A 402 -3.99 -8.69 32.34
CA LEU A 402 -4.66 -9.94 31.99
C LEU A 402 -3.84 -11.15 32.45
N ASN A 403 -4.50 -12.12 33.10
CA ASN A 403 -3.89 -13.39 33.47
C ASN A 403 -4.19 -14.44 32.41
N ILE A 404 -3.16 -14.94 31.72
CA ILE A 404 -3.31 -16.03 30.75
C ILE A 404 -3.68 -17.31 31.49
N ARG A 405 -4.74 -17.98 31.05
CA ARG A 405 -5.25 -19.20 31.66
C ARG A 405 -4.26 -20.36 31.46
N SER A 406 -4.00 -21.12 32.53
CA SER A 406 -3.02 -22.23 32.55
C SER A 406 -3.28 -23.28 31.48
N ARG A 407 -4.57 -23.57 31.21
CA ARG A 407 -5.01 -24.55 30.22
C ARG A 407 -4.40 -24.31 28.84
N PHE A 408 -4.12 -23.05 28.47
CA PHE A 408 -3.46 -22.74 27.20
C PHE A 408 -2.06 -23.35 27.13
N PHE A 409 -1.24 -23.17 28.17
CA PHE A 409 0.11 -23.72 28.23
C PHE A 409 0.10 -25.25 28.41
N ASP A 410 -0.83 -25.80 29.19
CA ASP A 410 -1.03 -27.25 29.30
C ASP A 410 -1.29 -27.90 27.93
N HIS A 411 -2.18 -27.29 27.15
CA HIS A 411 -2.48 -27.69 25.78
C HIS A 411 -1.28 -27.50 24.84
N LEU A 412 -0.54 -26.39 24.96
CA LEU A 412 0.65 -26.13 24.15
C LEU A 412 1.73 -27.21 24.36
N VAL A 413 2.05 -27.54 25.60
CA VAL A 413 3.05 -28.57 25.91
C VAL A 413 2.57 -29.97 25.49
N SER A 414 1.32 -30.32 25.81
CA SER A 414 0.79 -31.66 25.50
C SER A 414 0.63 -31.92 24.00
N MET A 415 0.34 -30.90 23.20
CA MET A 415 0.05 -31.07 21.77
C MET A 415 1.13 -30.53 20.82
N LYS A 416 2.01 -29.62 21.28
CA LYS A 416 2.95 -28.88 20.41
C LYS A 416 4.40 -28.87 20.88
N SER A 417 4.76 -29.63 21.92
CA SER A 417 6.14 -29.72 22.43
C SER A 417 7.20 -30.10 21.39
N GLN A 418 6.84 -30.89 20.37
CA GLN A 418 7.74 -31.33 19.29
C GLN A 418 7.45 -30.67 17.93
N GLN A 419 6.65 -29.59 17.92
CA GLN A 419 6.21 -28.95 16.68
C GLN A 419 6.33 -27.43 16.70
N LEU A 420 6.13 -26.79 17.86
CA LEU A 420 6.22 -25.34 17.97
C LEU A 420 7.67 -24.90 17.83
N GLU A 421 7.95 -24.11 16.79
CA GLU A 421 9.27 -23.59 16.47
C GLU A 421 9.45 -22.15 16.97
N GLN A 422 8.36 -21.38 17.08
CA GLN A 422 8.40 -19.99 17.53
C GLN A 422 7.25 -19.66 18.48
N PHE A 423 7.60 -18.99 19.58
CA PHE A 423 6.63 -18.48 20.55
C PHE A 423 6.99 -17.05 20.93
N GLU A 424 6.01 -16.17 20.82
CA GLU A 424 6.16 -14.77 21.19
C GLU A 424 5.06 -14.34 22.15
N LEU A 425 5.46 -13.62 23.20
CA LEU A 425 4.56 -13.10 24.22
C LEU A 425 4.93 -11.66 24.58
N TYR A 426 3.96 -10.75 24.37
CA TYR A 426 4.12 -9.33 24.62
C TYR A 426 3.16 -8.85 25.70
N GLY A 427 3.70 -8.21 26.74
CA GLY A 427 2.91 -7.46 27.72
C GLY A 427 2.29 -8.29 28.84
N ALA A 428 2.65 -9.57 28.99
CA ALA A 428 2.12 -10.45 30.03
C ALA A 428 2.78 -10.22 31.40
N LYS A 429 2.54 -9.05 32.00
CA LYS A 429 3.24 -8.60 33.22
C LYS A 429 3.06 -9.53 34.42
N ASN A 430 1.85 -10.07 34.62
CA ASN A 430 1.48 -10.88 35.78
C ASN A 430 1.44 -12.39 35.48
N LEU A 431 2.19 -12.86 34.47
CA LEU A 431 2.17 -14.28 34.12
C LEU A 431 2.81 -15.13 35.24
N PRO A 432 2.07 -16.07 35.86
CA PRO A 432 2.63 -16.88 36.93
C PRO A 432 3.85 -17.70 36.48
N GLN A 433 4.89 -17.70 37.30
CA GLN A 433 6.15 -18.37 37.03
C GLN A 433 6.02 -19.86 36.64
N HIS A 434 5.09 -20.60 37.26
CA HIS A 434 4.89 -22.01 36.94
C HIS A 434 4.43 -22.25 35.49
N LEU A 435 3.77 -21.27 34.85
CA LEU A 435 3.41 -21.33 33.43
C LEU A 435 4.61 -21.02 32.53
N LEU A 436 5.49 -20.11 32.95
CA LEU A 436 6.75 -19.84 32.25
C LEU A 436 7.65 -21.08 32.20
N LEU A 437 7.73 -21.84 33.31
CA LEU A 437 8.47 -23.11 33.34
C LEU A 437 7.94 -24.13 32.33
N GLN A 438 6.66 -24.09 31.96
CA GLN A 438 6.12 -24.98 30.94
C GLN A 438 6.71 -24.72 29.55
N LEU A 439 7.17 -23.49 29.25
CA LEU A 439 7.78 -23.16 27.97
C LEU A 439 9.09 -23.92 27.73
N GLY A 440 9.85 -24.25 28.78
CA GLY A 440 11.06 -25.07 28.65
C GLY A 440 10.81 -26.51 28.18
N LYS A 441 9.55 -26.97 28.19
CA LYS A 441 9.14 -28.29 27.69
C LYS A 441 8.88 -28.31 26.17
N LEU A 442 8.99 -27.17 25.49
CA LEU A 442 8.78 -27.05 24.05
C LEU A 442 10.07 -27.35 23.28
N SER A 443 10.47 -28.62 23.26
CA SER A 443 11.76 -29.11 22.71
C SER A 443 12.13 -28.70 21.28
N SER A 444 11.15 -28.32 20.44
CA SER A 444 11.39 -27.87 19.05
C SER A 444 11.54 -26.36 18.89
N LEU A 445 11.45 -25.60 19.99
CA LEU A 445 11.51 -24.14 19.95
C LEU A 445 12.89 -23.66 19.50
N LYS A 446 12.89 -22.79 18.48
CA LYS A 446 14.06 -22.11 17.94
C LYS A 446 14.06 -20.63 18.30
N ASN A 447 12.87 -20.02 18.30
CA ASN A 447 12.68 -18.59 18.53
C ASN A 447 11.75 -18.35 19.72
N LEU A 448 12.26 -17.69 20.76
CA LEU A 448 11.47 -17.32 21.94
C LEU A 448 11.55 -15.82 22.19
N ILE A 449 10.41 -15.13 22.09
CA ILE A 449 10.34 -13.70 22.36
C ILE A 449 9.43 -13.46 23.56
N LEU A 450 10.01 -12.94 24.65
CA LEU A 450 9.30 -12.52 25.85
C LEU A 450 9.61 -11.04 26.08
N VAL A 451 8.60 -10.18 25.87
CA VAL A 451 8.75 -8.74 26.06
C VAL A 451 7.86 -8.27 27.19
N ARG A 452 8.46 -7.63 28.19
CA ARG A 452 7.76 -7.10 29.37
C ARG A 452 7.01 -8.19 30.14
N VAL A 453 7.72 -9.28 30.46
CA VAL A 453 7.26 -10.41 31.26
C VAL A 453 8.06 -10.44 32.56
N ASP A 454 7.57 -9.76 33.59
CA ASP A 454 8.34 -9.42 34.80
C ASP A 454 8.78 -10.66 35.61
N ASP A 455 8.01 -11.75 35.58
CA ASP A 455 8.30 -12.96 36.35
C ASP A 455 9.27 -13.93 35.67
N VAL A 456 9.92 -13.54 34.56
CA VAL A 456 11.08 -14.25 34.04
C VAL A 456 12.28 -14.01 34.96
N ARG A 457 12.74 -15.09 35.62
CA ARG A 457 13.84 -15.13 36.60
C ARG A 457 14.85 -16.22 36.24
N ASP A 458 15.96 -16.27 36.97
CA ASP A 458 17.05 -17.22 36.70
C ASP A 458 16.62 -18.71 36.77
N ASP A 459 15.61 -19.07 37.56
CA ASP A 459 15.05 -20.42 37.60
C ASP A 459 14.23 -20.78 36.34
N VAL A 460 13.52 -19.80 35.77
CA VAL A 460 12.89 -19.94 34.45
C VAL A 460 13.96 -20.12 33.37
N LEU A 461 15.04 -19.33 33.42
CA LEU A 461 16.17 -19.48 32.49
C LEU A 461 16.89 -20.82 32.65
N GLU A 462 16.95 -21.37 33.87
CA GLU A 462 17.47 -22.70 34.13
C GLU A 462 16.62 -23.79 33.45
N GLU A 463 15.29 -23.68 33.51
CA GLU A 463 14.40 -24.58 32.76
C GLU A 463 14.56 -24.40 31.24
N PHE A 464 14.80 -23.18 30.75
CA PHE A 464 15.04 -22.92 29.32
C PHE A 464 16.34 -23.54 28.79
N THR A 465 17.25 -23.99 29.65
CA THR A 465 18.43 -24.77 29.22
C THR A 465 18.05 -26.09 28.52
N GLN A 466 16.83 -26.59 28.72
CA GLN A 466 16.30 -27.76 28.02
C GLN A 466 15.98 -27.50 26.53
N LEU A 467 15.89 -26.23 26.13
CA LEU A 467 15.60 -25.81 24.76
C LEU A 467 16.86 -25.89 23.88
N THR A 468 17.33 -27.10 23.61
CA THR A 468 18.58 -27.36 22.88
C THR A 468 18.57 -26.92 21.41
N ASN A 469 17.38 -26.63 20.85
CA ASN A 469 17.21 -26.10 19.50
C ASN A 469 17.12 -24.57 19.42
N LEU A 470 17.22 -23.87 20.55
CA LEU A 470 17.05 -22.43 20.61
C LEU A 470 18.17 -21.70 19.85
N GLU A 471 17.77 -20.87 18.88
CA GLU A 471 18.63 -20.09 18.00
C GLU A 471 18.54 -18.60 18.32
N HIS A 472 17.33 -18.11 18.65
CA HIS A 472 17.09 -16.71 18.98
C HIS A 472 16.24 -16.59 20.25
N ILE A 473 16.67 -15.76 21.19
CA ILE A 473 15.87 -15.41 22.37
C ILE A 473 15.87 -13.90 22.63
N THR A 474 14.68 -13.34 22.84
CA THR A 474 14.48 -11.95 23.25
C THR A 474 13.85 -11.92 24.62
N LEU A 475 14.51 -11.27 25.58
CA LEU A 475 14.07 -11.10 26.97
C LEU A 475 13.98 -9.60 27.32
N ARG A 476 13.42 -8.80 26.43
CA ARG A 476 13.39 -7.35 26.58
C ARG A 476 12.48 -6.90 27.72
N LEU A 477 12.92 -5.90 28.49
CA LEU A 477 12.17 -5.39 29.66
C LEU A 477 11.88 -6.48 30.71
N CYS A 478 12.67 -7.57 30.75
CA CYS A 478 12.59 -8.57 31.80
C CYS A 478 13.58 -8.18 32.92
N HIS A 479 13.10 -7.49 33.94
CA HIS A 479 13.98 -6.84 34.92
C HIS A 479 14.56 -7.77 36.00
N ASN A 480 14.11 -9.02 36.09
CA ASN A 480 14.46 -9.95 37.17
C ASN A 480 15.47 -11.05 36.80
N ILE A 481 16.04 -11.00 35.60
CA ILE A 481 17.12 -11.90 35.15
C ILE A 481 18.50 -11.36 35.54
N THR A 482 19.45 -12.24 35.86
CA THR A 482 20.82 -11.83 36.22
C THR A 482 21.87 -12.37 35.25
N ASP A 483 23.10 -11.87 35.36
CA ASP A 483 24.27 -12.39 34.64
C ASP A 483 24.41 -13.92 34.79
N THR A 484 24.04 -14.48 35.95
CA THR A 484 24.19 -15.91 36.22
C THR A 484 23.20 -16.76 35.43
N GLY A 485 21.91 -16.40 35.44
CA GLY A 485 20.89 -17.11 34.68
C GLY A 485 21.14 -17.04 33.18
N VAL A 486 21.46 -15.85 32.68
CA VAL A 486 21.77 -15.64 31.25
C VAL A 486 23.02 -16.41 30.82
N MET A 487 24.08 -16.40 31.63
CA MET A 487 25.29 -17.19 31.34
C MET A 487 24.96 -18.69 31.25
N ARG A 488 24.14 -19.24 32.16
CA ARG A 488 23.76 -20.67 32.10
C ARG A 488 23.01 -21.00 30.82
N LEU A 489 22.08 -20.13 30.41
CA LEU A 489 21.34 -20.27 29.17
C LEU A 489 22.28 -20.32 27.95
N ILE A 490 23.17 -19.32 27.82
CA ILE A 490 24.14 -19.25 26.71
C ILE A 490 25.00 -20.52 26.64
N LEU A 491 25.48 -21.01 27.78
CA LEU A 491 26.36 -22.17 27.83
C LEU A 491 25.65 -23.50 27.58
N ALA A 492 24.33 -23.57 27.70
CA ALA A 492 23.55 -24.79 27.47
C ALA A 492 22.94 -24.84 26.06
N CYS A 493 22.50 -23.70 25.53
CA CYS A 493 21.87 -23.60 24.21
C CYS A 493 22.93 -23.41 23.11
N HIS A 494 23.56 -24.50 22.68
CA HIS A 494 24.70 -24.45 21.73
C HIS A 494 24.35 -23.92 20.33
N LYS A 495 23.07 -23.88 19.95
CA LYS A 495 22.62 -23.28 18.68
C LYS A 495 22.29 -21.79 18.78
N LEU A 496 22.38 -21.19 19.97
CA LEU A 496 22.01 -19.80 20.18
C LEU A 496 22.93 -18.87 19.39
N GLN A 497 22.33 -18.09 18.50
CA GLN A 497 22.99 -17.10 17.65
C GLN A 497 22.70 -15.69 18.12
N GLU A 498 21.48 -15.41 18.58
CA GLU A 498 21.07 -14.07 19.00
C GLU A 498 20.40 -14.07 20.38
N LEU A 499 20.82 -13.12 21.20
CA LEU A 499 20.25 -12.87 22.52
C LEU A 499 19.98 -11.39 22.69
N ASN A 500 18.71 -11.01 22.81
CA ASN A 500 18.31 -9.64 23.07
C ASN A 500 17.95 -9.44 24.55
N LEU A 501 18.71 -8.58 25.23
CA LEU A 501 18.57 -8.23 26.65
C LEU A 501 18.27 -6.74 26.83
N GLU A 502 17.67 -6.09 25.82
CA GLU A 502 17.38 -4.66 25.89
C GLU A 502 16.54 -4.34 27.14
N ASP A 503 16.90 -3.26 27.83
CA ASP A 503 16.26 -2.76 29.04
C ASP A 503 16.24 -3.75 30.24
N CYS A 504 17.14 -4.74 30.25
CA CYS A 504 17.36 -5.63 31.40
C CYS A 504 18.33 -5.00 32.43
N SER A 505 17.77 -4.32 33.42
CA SER A 505 18.49 -3.47 34.39
C SER A 505 19.47 -4.20 35.34
N GLN A 506 19.46 -5.53 35.38
CA GLN A 506 20.35 -6.35 36.21
C GLN A 506 21.53 -6.96 35.46
N ILE A 507 21.60 -6.78 34.14
CA ILE A 507 22.67 -7.31 33.30
C ILE A 507 23.88 -6.37 33.29
N THR A 508 25.08 -6.92 33.53
CA THR A 508 26.33 -6.17 33.66
C THR A 508 27.44 -6.70 32.76
N GLU A 509 28.55 -5.97 32.67
CA GLU A 509 29.74 -6.36 31.90
C GLU A 509 30.36 -7.69 32.37
N LYS A 510 30.07 -8.13 33.61
CA LYS A 510 30.51 -9.43 34.13
C LYS A 510 29.97 -10.60 33.30
N LEU A 511 28.77 -10.48 32.73
CA LEU A 511 28.20 -11.48 31.82
C LEU A 511 29.16 -11.72 30.64
N VAL A 512 29.53 -10.64 29.94
CA VAL A 512 30.35 -10.68 28.73
C VAL A 512 31.70 -11.31 29.02
N HIS A 513 32.41 -10.83 30.05
CA HIS A 513 33.71 -11.39 30.43
C HIS A 513 33.63 -12.88 30.81
N THR A 514 32.58 -13.27 31.53
CA THR A 514 32.42 -14.66 31.99
C THR A 514 32.12 -15.60 30.83
N VAL A 515 31.25 -15.21 29.90
CA VAL A 515 30.96 -16.00 28.70
C VAL A 515 32.20 -16.15 27.83
N ILE A 516 32.92 -15.06 27.54
CA ILE A 516 34.18 -15.11 26.77
C ILE A 516 35.15 -16.10 27.41
N LYS A 517 35.40 -15.98 28.73
CA LYS A 517 36.32 -16.86 29.45
C LYS A 517 35.91 -18.34 29.38
N ARG A 518 34.62 -18.64 29.53
CA ARG A 518 34.09 -20.03 29.50
C ARG A 518 34.16 -20.62 28.10
N VAL A 519 33.76 -19.87 27.08
CA VAL A 519 33.79 -20.32 25.68
C VAL A 519 35.24 -20.47 25.20
N GLN A 520 36.14 -19.54 25.51
CA GLN A 520 37.57 -19.69 25.21
C GLN A 520 38.17 -20.93 25.86
N HIS A 521 37.78 -21.24 27.09
CA HIS A 521 38.18 -22.48 27.76
C HIS A 521 37.66 -23.71 26.99
N GLN A 522 36.39 -23.74 26.61
CA GLN A 522 35.82 -24.83 25.80
C GLN A 522 36.53 -24.97 24.44
N ILE A 523 36.83 -23.87 23.75
CA ILE A 523 37.58 -23.87 22.49
C ILE A 523 38.97 -24.46 22.69
N LYS A 524 39.70 -24.03 23.74
CA LYS A 524 41.05 -24.51 24.06
C LYS A 524 41.10 -26.03 24.27
N PHE A 525 40.06 -26.59 24.89
CA PHE A 525 39.96 -28.03 25.16
C PHE A 525 39.18 -28.81 24.09
N ARG A 526 38.85 -28.19 22.93
CA ARG A 526 38.06 -28.80 21.84
C ARG A 526 36.70 -29.35 22.29
N GLN A 527 36.07 -28.68 23.23
CA GLN A 527 34.76 -28.99 23.81
C GLN A 527 33.70 -27.93 23.44
N ASN A 528 34.01 -27.05 22.49
CA ASN A 528 33.04 -26.04 22.07
C ASN A 528 32.09 -26.60 21.02
N GLU A 529 30.81 -26.64 21.35
CA GLU A 529 29.71 -27.03 20.45
C GLU A 529 28.90 -25.81 19.96
N HIS A 530 29.22 -24.61 20.44
CA HIS A 530 28.48 -23.40 20.14
C HIS A 530 28.62 -22.96 18.67
N GLN A 531 27.52 -22.53 18.09
CA GLN A 531 27.51 -21.68 16.91
C GLN A 531 27.97 -20.28 17.32
N LEU A 532 29.07 -19.80 16.73
CA LEU A 532 29.71 -18.53 17.10
C LEU A 532 29.91 -17.64 15.87
N PRO A 533 29.94 -16.30 16.05
CA PRO A 533 29.72 -15.58 17.31
C PRO A 533 28.24 -15.46 17.70
N ILE A 534 28.00 -15.13 18.96
CA ILE A 534 26.68 -14.80 19.51
C ILE A 534 26.49 -13.28 19.45
N ASP A 535 25.43 -12.82 18.82
CA ASP A 535 25.02 -11.42 18.75
C ASP A 535 24.17 -11.06 19.98
N LEU A 536 24.67 -10.11 20.78
CA LEU A 536 24.10 -9.72 22.07
C LEU A 536 23.63 -8.25 22.04
N TYR A 537 22.32 -8.04 22.14
CA TYR A 537 21.72 -6.70 22.16
C TYR A 537 21.55 -6.23 23.61
N VAL A 538 22.17 -5.11 23.96
CA VAL A 538 22.39 -4.71 25.37
C VAL A 538 21.97 -3.26 25.67
N GLN A 539 21.27 -2.60 24.76
CA GLN A 539 20.79 -1.24 25.00
C GLN A 539 19.94 -1.17 26.28
N GLY A 540 20.16 -0.17 27.13
CA GLY A 540 19.40 -0.02 28.39
C GLY A 540 19.80 -0.99 29.51
N THR A 541 20.83 -1.83 29.32
CA THR A 541 21.47 -2.59 30.40
C THR A 541 22.55 -1.76 31.12
N LYS A 542 23.30 -2.37 32.03
CA LYS A 542 24.48 -1.74 32.66
C LYS A 542 25.77 -1.94 31.87
N ILE A 543 25.73 -2.56 30.68
CA ILE A 543 26.88 -2.72 29.79
C ILE A 543 27.09 -1.41 29.03
N GLN A 544 28.31 -0.86 29.08
CA GLN A 544 28.64 0.40 28.42
C GLN A 544 29.32 0.15 27.06
N GLU A 545 29.15 1.08 26.12
CA GLU A 545 29.78 1.00 24.79
C GLU A 545 31.32 1.00 24.88
N SER A 546 31.89 1.60 25.93
CA SER A 546 33.33 1.56 26.20
C SER A 546 33.88 0.14 26.35
N LEU A 547 33.05 -0.84 26.71
CA LEU A 547 33.44 -2.25 26.85
C LEU A 547 33.97 -2.83 25.53
N GLU A 548 33.55 -2.31 24.37
CA GLU A 548 34.07 -2.78 23.07
C GLU A 548 35.57 -2.53 22.89
N THR A 549 36.12 -1.56 23.62
CA THR A 549 37.56 -1.24 23.60
C THR A 549 38.37 -2.02 24.62
N ASP A 550 37.73 -2.78 25.52
CA ASP A 550 38.40 -3.66 26.46
C ASP A 550 39.22 -4.73 25.70
N PRO A 551 40.50 -4.97 26.03
CA PRO A 551 41.35 -5.88 25.27
C PRO A 551 40.82 -7.32 25.18
N ILE A 552 40.11 -7.80 26.20
CA ILE A 552 39.55 -9.16 26.24
C ILE A 552 38.35 -9.23 25.29
N VAL A 553 37.48 -8.22 25.32
CA VAL A 553 36.26 -8.16 24.51
C VAL A 553 36.59 -7.87 23.04
N ALA A 554 37.47 -6.90 22.77
CA ALA A 554 37.94 -6.56 21.43
C ALA A 554 38.60 -7.76 20.72
N GLY A 555 39.33 -8.59 21.47
CA GLY A 555 39.96 -9.82 20.96
C GLY A 555 39.01 -11.01 20.79
N ALA A 556 37.77 -10.91 21.25
CA ALA A 556 36.79 -12.01 21.29
C ALA A 556 35.55 -11.77 20.42
N LYS A 557 35.65 -10.92 19.38
CA LYS A 557 34.55 -10.65 18.41
C LYS A 557 34.06 -11.88 17.64
N ASN A 558 34.88 -12.93 17.59
CA ASN A 558 34.52 -14.24 17.04
C ASN A 558 33.72 -15.11 18.04
N ILE A 559 33.52 -14.65 19.27
CA ILE A 559 32.74 -15.32 20.31
C ILE A 559 31.46 -14.55 20.60
N ILE A 560 31.57 -13.25 20.91
CA ILE A 560 30.42 -12.37 21.19
C ILE A 560 30.56 -11.08 20.39
N ARG A 561 29.45 -10.61 19.82
CA ARG A 561 29.30 -9.26 19.25
C ARG A 561 28.29 -8.49 20.08
N LEU A 562 28.63 -7.28 20.47
CA LEU A 562 27.74 -6.41 21.25
C LEU A 562 27.03 -5.45 20.30
N HIS A 563 25.75 -5.19 20.59
CA HIS A 563 24.94 -4.23 19.86
C HIS A 563 24.27 -3.27 20.84
N PHE A 564 24.55 -1.98 20.65
CA PHE A 564 24.05 -0.89 21.51
C PHE A 564 22.87 -0.13 20.92
N THR A 565 22.46 -0.48 19.70
CA THR A 565 21.30 0.09 19.01
C THR A 565 20.15 -0.89 18.99
N SER A 566 18.94 -0.43 19.32
CA SER A 566 17.74 -1.26 19.26
C SER A 566 17.49 -1.71 17.83
N GLN A 567 17.30 -3.02 17.66
CA GLN A 567 16.88 -3.59 16.36
C GLN A 567 15.41 -3.30 16.04
N TYR A 568 14.67 -2.83 17.03
CA TYR A 568 13.23 -2.69 16.95
C TYR A 568 12.88 -1.21 16.85
N GLY A 569 12.29 -0.83 15.71
CA GLY A 569 11.75 0.52 15.52
C GLY A 569 10.72 0.88 16.60
N PRO A 570 10.38 2.18 16.77
CA PRO A 570 9.49 2.68 17.81
C PRO A 570 8.11 1.99 17.85
N TYR A 571 7.71 1.30 16.79
CA TYR A 571 6.45 0.54 16.68
C TYR A 571 6.41 -0.74 17.53
N LEU A 572 7.52 -1.44 17.76
CA LEU A 572 7.54 -2.66 18.61
C LEU A 572 7.66 -2.34 20.11
N LEU A 573 8.19 -1.16 20.44
CA LEU A 573 8.01 -0.52 21.76
C LEU A 573 6.52 -0.25 22.06
N HIS A 574 5.71 -0.08 21.00
CA HIS A 574 4.31 0.31 21.02
C HIS A 574 3.29 -0.84 20.90
N LEU A 575 3.71 -2.11 20.76
CA LEU A 575 2.80 -3.28 20.80
C LEU A 575 2.23 -3.58 22.22
N SER A 576 2.22 -2.59 23.10
CA SER A 576 1.31 -2.61 24.25
C SER A 576 -0.10 -2.48 23.70
N MET A 577 -1.00 -3.42 24.02
CA MET A 577 -2.45 -3.22 23.82
C MET A 577 -2.90 -1.84 24.35
N SER A 578 -2.19 -1.26 25.33
CA SER A 578 -2.37 0.13 25.79
C SER A 578 -2.44 1.17 24.67
N ASN A 579 -1.70 1.01 23.57
CA ASN A 579 -1.74 1.95 22.44
C ASN A 579 -2.87 1.65 21.44
N LEU A 580 -3.44 0.44 21.51
CA LEU A 580 -4.68 0.06 20.82
C LEU A 580 -5.93 0.35 21.68
N LEU A 581 -5.76 0.63 22.97
CA LEU A 581 -6.79 0.93 23.98
C LEU A 581 -6.70 2.37 24.52
N LEU A 582 -5.99 3.27 23.82
CA LEU A 582 -5.87 4.67 24.24
C LEU A 582 -7.17 5.49 24.02
N ASP A 583 -8.34 4.84 24.03
CA ASP A 583 -9.66 5.51 24.00
C ASP A 583 -10.54 5.24 25.24
N ASP A 584 -10.13 4.41 26.22
CA ASP A 584 -10.98 4.06 27.38
C ASP A 584 -10.65 4.82 28.68
N PHE A 585 -10.50 6.15 28.61
CA PHE A 585 -10.74 7.01 29.77
C PHE A 585 -11.61 8.21 29.35
N ASP A 586 -12.85 8.20 29.85
CA ASP A 586 -13.90 9.23 29.74
C ASP A 586 -14.56 9.40 28.35
N TYR A 587 -14.99 8.30 27.74
CA TYR A 587 -16.10 8.35 26.79
C TYR A 587 -17.43 8.25 27.55
N ASP A 588 -18.10 9.38 27.74
CA ASP A 588 -19.46 9.43 28.28
C ASP A 588 -20.43 8.75 27.31
N PRO A 589 -21.08 7.62 27.66
CA PRO A 589 -22.02 6.93 26.79
C PRO A 589 -23.31 7.73 26.54
N HIS A 590 -23.46 8.91 27.16
CA HIS A 590 -24.63 9.78 27.04
C HIS A 590 -24.43 11.02 26.14
N GLU A 591 -23.32 11.13 25.40
CA GLU A 591 -23.15 12.16 24.35
C GLU A 591 -23.38 11.67 22.90
N LEU A 592 -23.75 10.39 22.69
CA LEU A 592 -24.19 9.88 21.38
C LEU A 592 -25.61 9.32 21.40
N GLU A 593 -26.58 10.18 21.69
CA GLU A 593 -27.95 9.95 21.23
C GLU A 593 -28.55 11.26 20.72
N GLN A 594 -28.13 11.65 19.51
CA GLN A 594 -28.97 12.42 18.60
C GLN A 594 -28.45 12.43 17.14
N ASP A 595 -27.97 11.30 16.64
CA ASP A 595 -28.04 11.05 15.19
C ASP A 595 -29.40 10.40 14.91
N THR A 596 -30.42 11.26 14.86
CA THR A 596 -31.67 10.95 14.22
C THR A 596 -31.39 10.51 12.78
N ASP A 597 -32.02 9.42 12.36
CA ASP A 597 -32.09 8.84 11.00
C ASP A 597 -32.68 9.81 9.93
N ASP A 598 -32.30 11.09 9.96
CA ASP A 598 -32.73 12.15 9.05
C ASP A 598 -31.53 13.08 8.72
N GLU A 599 -30.39 12.53 8.29
CA GLU A 599 -29.45 13.35 7.50
C GLU A 599 -29.98 13.50 6.08
N MET A 600 -30.85 14.49 5.97
CA MET A 600 -31.09 15.30 4.78
C MET A 600 -29.77 15.46 3.98
N ASP A 601 -29.76 14.93 2.76
CA ASP A 601 -28.72 15.11 1.72
C ASP A 601 -28.40 16.62 1.51
N ILE A 602 -27.59 17.20 2.40
CA ILE A 602 -27.05 18.57 2.31
C ILE A 602 -25.52 18.49 2.43
N PHE A 603 -24.92 17.67 1.57
CA PHE A 603 -23.63 17.95 0.97
C PHE A 603 -23.83 18.08 -0.54
N ASP A 604 -24.62 19.08 -0.91
CA ASP A 604 -24.70 19.57 -2.28
C ASP A 604 -23.43 20.38 -2.59
N ASP A 605 -22.85 20.12 -3.77
CA ASP A 605 -21.64 20.71 -4.35
C ASP A 605 -20.30 20.51 -3.60
N HIS A 606 -19.46 19.54 -4.02
CA HIS A 606 -18.03 19.78 -4.39
C HIS A 606 -17.17 18.56 -4.82
N TYR A 607 -17.69 17.30 -4.85
CA TYR A 607 -16.85 16.14 -5.22
C TYR A 607 -17.43 15.23 -6.30
N MET A 608 -17.95 15.82 -7.37
CA MET A 608 -18.19 15.12 -8.65
C MET A 608 -17.12 15.52 -9.67
N PHE A 609 -15.90 15.06 -9.45
CA PHE A 609 -14.96 14.91 -10.55
C PHE A 609 -14.89 13.45 -10.97
N ASP A 610 -14.72 13.32 -12.27
CA ASP A 610 -14.37 12.13 -13.01
C ASP A 610 -15.59 11.28 -13.44
N MET A 611 -15.85 11.35 -14.74
CA MET A 611 -16.42 10.29 -15.56
C MET A 611 -15.47 10.21 -16.75
N GLY A 612 -15.01 9.00 -17.05
CA GLY A 612 -13.98 8.62 -18.01
C GLY A 612 -13.64 9.63 -19.10
N PHE A 613 -12.36 10.00 -19.16
CA PHE A 613 -11.73 10.46 -20.38
C PHE A 613 -11.83 9.34 -21.42
N LEU A 614 -12.42 9.64 -22.57
CA LEU A 614 -12.38 8.77 -23.74
C LEU A 614 -10.90 8.59 -24.12
N SER A 615 -10.39 7.37 -23.99
CA SER A 615 -9.24 6.98 -24.79
C SER A 615 -9.74 6.87 -26.24
N GLU A 616 -8.95 7.31 -27.22
CA GLU A 616 -9.32 7.17 -28.64
C GLU A 616 -9.49 5.70 -29.07
N ASN A 617 -9.15 4.73 -28.21
CA ASN A 617 -9.24 3.30 -28.47
C ASN A 617 -10.61 2.67 -28.12
N ASP A 618 -11.56 3.42 -27.55
CA ASP A 618 -12.87 2.88 -27.15
C ASP A 618 -13.98 3.09 -28.22
N LEU A 619 -13.62 3.36 -29.49
CA LEU A 619 -14.59 3.69 -30.55
C LEU A 619 -14.73 2.69 -31.69
N GLU A 620 -14.05 1.53 -31.66
CA GLU A 620 -14.19 0.52 -32.71
C GLU A 620 -14.45 -0.87 -32.13
N ASP A 621 -15.71 -1.13 -31.75
CA ASP A 621 -16.24 -2.50 -31.70
C ASP A 621 -17.35 -2.61 -32.76
N SER A 622 -16.96 -3.11 -33.93
CA SER A 622 -17.86 -3.67 -34.95
C SER A 622 -17.25 -5.01 -35.38
N ASP A 623 -17.63 -6.10 -34.72
CA ASP A 623 -17.41 -7.45 -35.25
C ASP A 623 -18.27 -7.66 -36.52
N PRO A 624 -17.76 -8.38 -37.52
CA PRO A 624 -18.08 -9.81 -37.57
C PRO A 624 -16.93 -10.74 -38.01
N ASP A 625 -16.85 -11.89 -37.33
CA ASP A 625 -16.45 -13.23 -37.79
C ASP A 625 -15.43 -13.37 -38.95
N SER A 626 -14.23 -13.91 -38.67
CA SER A 626 -13.79 -15.26 -39.08
C SER A 626 -12.26 -15.46 -39.04
N ASP A 627 -11.87 -16.56 -38.40
CA ASP A 627 -10.72 -17.47 -38.60
C ASP A 627 -9.26 -16.98 -38.75
N ASP A 628 -8.43 -17.53 -37.85
CA ASP A 628 -7.04 -17.97 -37.99
C ASP A 628 -5.96 -17.01 -38.55
N LEU A 629 -5.00 -16.64 -37.69
CA LEU A 629 -3.57 -17.03 -37.79
C LEU A 629 -2.67 -16.28 -36.77
N ASN A 630 -1.84 -17.06 -36.08
CA ASN A 630 -0.68 -16.61 -35.29
C ASN A 630 0.32 -15.80 -36.13
N VAL A 631 0.61 -14.53 -35.78
CA VAL A 631 1.92 -13.89 -36.06
C VAL A 631 2.25 -12.83 -34.99
N LEU A 632 3.47 -12.93 -34.44
CA LEU A 632 4.13 -11.95 -33.57
C LEU A 632 4.16 -10.53 -34.21
N TYR A 633 3.82 -9.49 -33.45
CA TYR A 633 4.16 -8.09 -33.78
C TYR A 633 4.94 -7.40 -32.64
N PRO A 634 6.11 -6.79 -32.92
CA PRO A 634 6.81 -5.92 -32.00
C PRO A 634 6.25 -4.49 -32.09
N TYR A 635 5.49 -4.07 -31.08
CA TYR A 635 4.95 -2.71 -31.02
C TYR A 635 5.98 -1.69 -30.51
N VAL A 636 6.44 -0.84 -31.42
CA VAL A 636 7.15 0.42 -31.17
C VAL A 636 6.14 1.54 -31.41
N HIS A 637 5.74 2.27 -30.36
CA HIS A 637 4.87 3.44 -30.49
C HIS A 637 5.68 4.69 -30.87
N ALA A 638 5.42 5.21 -32.07
CA ALA A 638 5.77 6.55 -32.52
C ALA A 638 4.49 7.36 -32.78
N SER A 639 4.60 8.67 -32.59
CA SER A 639 3.55 9.69 -32.69
C SER A 639 2.89 9.74 -34.08
N TYR A 640 1.55 9.81 -34.15
CA TYR A 640 0.80 9.93 -35.41
C TYR A 640 0.87 11.36 -35.99
N PRO A 641 0.99 11.53 -37.33
CA PRO A 641 0.95 12.84 -37.97
C PRO A 641 -0.50 13.28 -38.23
N TYR A 642 -0.84 14.48 -37.79
CA TYR A 642 -2.04 15.22 -38.18
C TYR A 642 -1.63 16.37 -39.09
N ASP A 643 -2.49 16.76 -40.04
CA ASP A 643 -2.23 17.98 -40.82
C ASP A 643 -2.48 19.26 -40.00
N ALA A 644 -2.19 20.41 -40.62
CA ALA A 644 -2.35 21.73 -40.02
C ALA A 644 -3.82 22.08 -39.64
N ASN A 645 -4.80 21.27 -40.05
CA ASN A 645 -6.21 21.43 -39.70
C ASN A 645 -6.68 20.39 -38.66
N GLY A 646 -5.82 19.46 -38.26
CA GLY A 646 -6.10 18.44 -37.25
C GLY A 646 -6.89 17.24 -37.78
N ASP A 647 -6.88 17.02 -39.09
CA ASP A 647 -7.46 15.82 -39.70
C ASP A 647 -6.38 14.73 -39.88
N PHE A 648 -6.80 13.47 -39.72
CA PHE A 648 -5.92 12.31 -39.85
C PHE A 648 -5.51 12.12 -41.32
N MET A 649 -4.24 12.37 -41.61
CA MET A 649 -3.66 12.11 -42.93
C MET A 649 -3.33 10.61 -43.00
N GLY A 650 -4.16 9.84 -43.70
CA GLY A 650 -3.93 8.41 -43.96
C GLY A 650 -2.57 8.14 -44.64
N PHE A 651 -2.13 6.88 -44.59
CA PHE A 651 -0.79 6.46 -44.98
C PHE A 651 -0.51 6.65 -46.49
N GLY A 652 0.27 7.67 -46.84
CA GLY A 652 0.88 7.79 -48.18
C GLY A 652 2.18 6.99 -48.24
N ILE A 653 2.16 5.88 -48.98
CA ILE A 653 3.35 5.12 -49.39
C ILE A 653 4.03 5.93 -50.50
N PHE A 654 5.28 6.35 -50.28
CA PHE A 654 6.13 6.85 -51.37
C PHE A 654 6.78 5.65 -52.07
N ASP A 655 6.50 5.54 -53.38
CA ASP A 655 7.27 4.76 -54.33
C ASP A 655 8.75 5.18 -54.34
N SER A 656 9.63 4.20 -54.53
CA SER A 656 10.95 4.42 -55.13
C SER A 656 11.32 3.23 -56.03
N ASP A 657 11.14 3.46 -57.33
CA ASP A 657 11.89 3.01 -58.52
C ASP A 657 12.53 1.61 -58.60
N SER A 658 12.11 0.85 -59.62
CA SER A 658 13.03 0.22 -60.60
C SER A 658 12.28 -0.31 -61.83
N ASP A 659 12.65 0.27 -62.99
CA ASP A 659 12.45 -0.05 -64.41
C ASP A 659 11.43 0.79 -65.22
#